data_AF-N2B1D5-F1
#
_entry.id   AF-N2B1D5-F1
#
_cell.length_a   1.000
_cell.length_b   1.000
_cell.length_c   1.000
_cell.angle_alpha   90.00
_cell.angle_beta   90.00
_cell.angle_gamma   90.00
#
_symmetry.space_group_name_H-M   'P 1'
#
loop_
_entity.id
_entity.type
_entity.pdbx_description
1 polymer ?
#
loop_
_entity_poly.entity_id
_entity_poly.type
_entity_poly.pdbx_seq_one_letter_code
_entity_poly.pdbx_strand_id
1 'polypeptide(L)'
;METIGERDNCIVPIFIDALNETWNRKLWKSGLFAIIDKIKENSMVKLILSYRPEYEKLILPDSFLEGRGDIVTMLHRGFEDNSISAAREFLNHYNIPFTPLEYFGYEMSNPLFLTLYCKTYNGEEVSLPILYDRVIEHANSNISRVLRVELRQKGYTEDDDILSPLIMEIAEWLVSHDERFISQKDLAQLVFWTEYGLNAVPFVRHLVKEHILHESIFDGKETLYFAFDQMNDYYCAKAIMKKRQSKDEVHRYLSEKILGIKNGEMGNSWNIDLFVNACALYAAKYGEECIDIIDDLENSDDKWQVFSKYIDSFQWRDTRYIPTSHFRDLLKKYPCSPEDLWLMLIGNSVKVSHPFNADFLYHFLLSYKLNKRDYLWTIYINKLTEDDNNRIIQLIQMYDKGEKLEISNEKQIELLLTLFGWILTSSNRWLRDYTSKAMIEILKEHFHLCQIILAKFKKVNDPYIIQRLYGIVFGACCKRIDTKSFQTLAEYVYHTVFDQEKVYPDILLRDYARLIIERFLYEDPEYTGMIDREKIIPPYNSDPIPEIEDQHYLEKEYNGAMYWLMHSMRFEGMGMYGDFGRYVFQSALHDFDVDDKKIFNYAVYYIQTELGFSEEYFEEHDRHCGGYGRNQTIKIERIGKKYQWITLYNMLARISDHCKKIDSWKYSVKEDVQFEGAWELYVRDFDPTLNQNFTTCDAAPKFDVLDELPAKGKEENKTADISTADAQEVWLETKGIFFDELKDTLILTDHHGIKWICLTKYCDTGRKDLNTGKLLVWSWLYAYFVSPEQADELFRCAENGQSVITHDTASHHETSSVFNREYPWSPSCKELNAYAWVDAQIKTGEYETVKEIIEVPDISLIEALFCKYGGLIEDKEQKEEEFAEDGEEDFEIPAIQFEEKIRKREIEKEIGKILHATTDLLWEAEYDATKENAISQSLPCSKLIETMSLRQQQEDGFYYDSNGMLAAFDTDLTQKVNSVIVRKDILDTFLSKTGMKLVWLVDAEKEIHAGDYSIIKWSDWEAVFIYEGDSIAGEIHRLQGKES
;
A
#
# COMPACT_ATOMS: atom_id res chain seq x y z
N MET A 1 -7.63 38.62 38.52
CA MET A 1 -7.73 37.59 37.47
C MET A 1 -9.18 37.38 37.12
N GLU A 2 -10.06 37.06 38.07
CA GLU A 2 -11.52 36.96 37.83
C GLU A 2 -12.10 38.21 37.16
N THR A 3 -11.87 39.40 37.70
CA THR A 3 -12.35 40.66 37.09
C THR A 3 -11.85 40.88 35.66
N ILE A 4 -10.69 40.32 35.29
CA ILE A 4 -10.16 40.38 33.92
C ILE A 4 -10.95 39.40 33.03
N GLY A 5 -11.11 38.15 33.48
CA GLY A 5 -11.87 37.13 32.76
C GLY A 5 -13.36 37.48 32.60
N GLU A 6 -13.99 38.08 33.61
CA GLU A 6 -15.38 38.56 33.54
C GLU A 6 -15.53 39.72 32.56
N ARG A 7 -14.60 40.69 32.58
CA ARG A 7 -14.61 41.85 31.67
C ARG A 7 -14.43 41.42 30.21
N ASP A 8 -13.53 40.48 29.97
CA ASP A 8 -13.12 40.06 28.63
C ASP A 8 -13.85 38.78 28.15
N ASN A 9 -14.77 38.26 28.97
CA ASN A 9 -15.54 37.02 28.76
C ASN A 9 -14.67 35.82 28.34
N CYS A 10 -13.57 35.62 29.04
CA CYS A 10 -12.59 34.58 28.73
C CYS A 10 -12.05 33.89 29.99
N ILE A 11 -11.54 32.66 29.82
CA ILE A 11 -10.88 31.92 30.89
C ILE A 11 -9.46 32.46 31.08
N VAL A 12 -9.09 32.73 32.34
CA VAL A 12 -7.73 33.09 32.75
C VAL A 12 -7.07 31.87 33.42
N PRO A 13 -6.18 31.14 32.73
CA PRO A 13 -5.48 30.01 33.32
C PRO A 13 -4.32 30.45 34.21
N ILE A 14 -4.11 29.75 35.31
CA ILE A 14 -2.91 29.80 36.14
C ILE A 14 -2.17 28.49 35.94
N PHE A 15 -0.94 28.57 35.45
CA PHE A 15 -0.04 27.42 35.32
C PHE A 15 0.94 27.42 36.48
N ILE A 16 1.02 26.30 37.19
CA ILE A 16 2.11 26.02 38.12
C ILE A 16 2.88 24.82 37.58
N ASP A 17 4.07 25.11 37.08
CA ASP A 17 4.93 24.12 36.46
C ASP A 17 5.78 23.37 37.50
N ALA A 18 5.96 22.07 37.26
CA ALA A 18 6.87 21.16 37.93
C ALA A 18 6.82 21.23 39.47
N LEU A 19 5.66 20.95 40.08
CA LEU A 19 5.50 20.97 41.54
C LEU A 19 6.54 20.10 42.28
N ASN A 20 7.02 19.03 41.63
CA ASN A 20 8.03 18.12 42.16
C ASN A 20 9.43 18.73 42.30
N GLU A 21 9.75 19.83 41.61
CA GLU A 21 11.06 20.51 41.68
C GLU A 21 11.22 21.38 42.94
N THR A 22 10.16 21.52 43.74
CA THR A 22 10.22 22.30 44.98
C THR A 22 10.95 21.53 46.08
N TRP A 23 11.99 22.13 46.66
CA TRP A 23 12.81 21.50 47.71
C TRP A 23 12.01 20.95 48.90
N ASN A 24 10.98 21.67 49.35
CA ASN A 24 10.07 21.19 50.41
C ASN A 24 8.69 20.88 49.83
N ARG A 25 8.57 19.71 49.20
CA ARG A 25 7.36 19.22 48.50
C ARG A 25 6.14 19.12 49.42
N LYS A 26 6.35 18.89 50.73
CA LYS A 26 5.28 18.83 51.74
C LYS A 26 4.52 20.16 51.89
N LEU A 27 5.12 21.29 51.50
CA LEU A 27 4.45 22.58 51.49
C LEU A 27 3.27 22.58 50.51
N TRP A 28 3.42 21.97 49.33
CA TRP A 28 2.34 21.86 48.36
C TRP A 28 1.16 21.09 48.93
N LYS A 29 1.41 19.95 49.60
CA LYS A 29 0.33 19.15 50.21
C LYS A 29 -0.55 19.96 51.17
N SER A 30 0.02 20.92 51.89
CA SER A 30 -0.73 21.84 52.77
C SER A 30 -1.28 23.10 52.08
N GLY A 31 -0.54 23.67 51.13
CA GLY A 31 -0.85 24.96 50.53
C GLY A 31 -1.76 24.89 49.30
N LEU A 32 -1.69 23.80 48.54
CA LEU A 32 -2.45 23.60 47.31
C LEU A 32 -3.97 23.64 47.60
N PHE A 33 -4.40 23.08 48.74
CA PHE A 33 -5.79 23.10 49.17
C PHE A 33 -6.36 24.52 49.24
N ALA A 34 -5.65 25.44 49.88
CA ALA A 34 -6.06 26.84 50.00
C ALA A 34 -6.05 27.60 48.65
N ILE A 35 -5.16 27.22 47.74
CA ILE A 35 -5.12 27.77 46.38
C ILE A 35 -6.35 27.30 45.61
N ILE A 36 -6.64 26.00 45.64
CA ILE A 36 -7.76 25.39 44.93
C ILE A 36 -9.10 25.94 45.41
N ASP A 37 -9.32 26.06 46.72
CA ASP A 37 -10.55 26.63 47.27
C ASP A 37 -10.79 28.05 46.75
N LYS A 38 -9.74 28.88 46.69
CA LYS A 38 -9.84 30.21 46.10
C LYS A 38 -10.15 30.17 44.61
N ILE A 39 -9.55 29.25 43.85
CA ILE A 39 -9.84 29.13 42.41
C ILE A 39 -11.29 28.70 42.18
N LYS A 40 -11.84 27.82 43.03
CA LYS A 40 -13.24 27.38 42.94
C LYS A 40 -14.25 28.50 43.13
N GLU A 41 -13.91 29.52 43.93
CA GLU A 41 -14.75 30.71 44.12
C GLU A 41 -14.76 31.64 42.89
N ASN A 42 -13.91 31.40 41.89
CA ASN A 42 -13.69 32.26 40.72
C ASN A 42 -14.01 31.47 39.44
N SER A 43 -15.14 31.79 38.81
CA SER A 43 -15.69 31.05 37.67
C SER A 43 -14.83 31.13 36.39
N MET A 44 -14.16 32.28 36.19
CA MET A 44 -13.35 32.58 35.01
C MET A 44 -11.87 32.20 35.19
N VAL A 45 -11.45 31.80 36.39
CA VAL A 45 -10.06 31.38 36.64
C VAL A 45 -9.97 29.84 36.68
N LYS A 46 -8.98 29.28 35.99
CA LYS A 46 -8.69 27.82 36.02
C LYS A 46 -7.25 27.58 36.43
N LEU A 47 -6.99 26.46 37.11
CA LEU A 47 -5.67 26.08 37.61
C LEU A 47 -5.19 24.84 36.86
N ILE A 48 -3.97 24.90 36.34
CA ILE A 48 -3.29 23.80 35.66
C ILE A 48 -1.98 23.55 36.39
N LEU A 49 -1.75 22.29 36.75
CA LEU A 49 -0.61 21.84 37.55
C LEU A 49 0.12 20.77 36.75
N SER A 50 1.45 20.87 36.65
CA SER A 50 2.29 19.77 36.16
C SER A 50 3.13 19.20 37.31
N TYR A 51 3.26 17.88 37.33
CA TYR A 51 4.08 17.15 38.29
C TYR A 51 4.39 15.76 37.74
N ARG A 52 5.43 15.12 38.28
CA ARG A 52 5.78 13.74 37.95
C ARG A 52 4.96 12.73 38.78
N PRO A 53 4.44 11.64 38.18
CA PRO A 53 3.59 10.67 38.89
C PRO A 53 4.22 10.06 40.14
N GLU A 54 5.54 9.84 40.17
CA GLU A 54 6.21 9.26 41.34
C GLU A 54 6.16 10.16 42.59
N TYR A 55 5.90 11.46 42.43
CA TYR A 55 5.77 12.42 43.53
C TYR A 55 4.33 12.69 43.96
N GLU A 56 3.35 12.06 43.30
CA GLU A 56 1.93 12.36 43.46
C GLU A 56 1.49 12.34 44.93
N LYS A 57 1.85 11.31 45.69
CA LYS A 57 1.49 11.15 47.13
C LYS A 57 2.10 12.22 48.05
N LEU A 58 3.21 12.83 47.63
CA LEU A 58 3.97 13.80 48.42
C LEU A 58 3.55 15.25 48.13
N ILE A 59 3.03 15.51 46.93
CA ILE A 59 2.63 16.83 46.46
C ILE A 59 1.13 17.02 46.61
N LEU A 60 0.33 16.04 46.19
CA LEU A 60 -1.12 16.17 46.17
C LEU A 60 -1.73 15.84 47.54
N PRO A 61 -2.77 16.59 47.95
CA PRO A 61 -3.60 16.21 49.09
C PRO A 61 -4.26 14.84 48.87
N ASP A 62 -4.46 14.05 49.92
CA ASP A 62 -5.04 12.70 49.78
C ASP A 62 -6.46 12.75 49.18
N SER A 63 -7.21 13.83 49.43
CA SER A 63 -8.54 14.08 48.85
C SER A 63 -8.55 14.33 47.33
N PHE A 64 -7.39 14.54 46.69
CA PHE A 64 -7.25 14.62 45.22
C PHE A 64 -7.17 13.22 44.59
N LEU A 65 -6.57 12.27 45.30
CA LEU A 65 -6.36 10.89 44.83
C LEU A 65 -7.66 10.06 44.85
N GLU A 66 -8.65 10.48 45.63
CA GLU A 66 -9.94 9.79 45.79
C GLU A 66 -10.95 10.09 44.67
N GLY A 67 -10.58 10.88 43.65
CA GLY A 67 -11.37 11.12 42.44
C GLY A 67 -12.58 12.03 42.66
N ARG A 68 -12.44 13.33 42.37
CA ARG A 68 -13.58 14.25 42.30
C ARG A 68 -13.88 14.62 40.85
N GLY A 69 -15.17 14.71 40.49
CA GLY A 69 -15.63 14.99 39.12
C GLY A 69 -15.35 16.41 38.60
N ASP A 70 -14.70 17.28 39.37
CA ASP A 70 -14.32 18.66 39.02
C ASP A 70 -12.85 18.81 38.60
N ILE A 71 -12.09 17.71 38.50
CA ILE A 71 -10.66 17.69 38.17
C ILE A 71 -10.44 16.83 36.92
N VAL A 72 -9.68 17.35 35.95
CA VAL A 72 -9.24 16.62 34.77
C VAL A 72 -7.77 16.27 34.91
N THR A 73 -7.42 15.00 34.79
CA THR A 73 -6.04 14.51 34.82
C THR A 73 -5.62 14.08 33.42
N MET A 74 -4.43 14.50 32.99
CA MET A 74 -3.83 14.09 31.73
C MET A 74 -2.44 13.51 32.03
N LEU A 75 -2.16 12.32 31.49
CA LEU A 75 -0.84 11.70 31.54
C LEU A 75 -0.12 11.97 30.22
N HIS A 76 1.01 12.68 30.27
CA HIS A 76 1.83 12.97 29.09
C HIS A 76 2.88 11.87 28.90
N ARG A 77 2.82 11.12 27.79
CA ARG A 77 3.72 9.98 27.50
C ARG A 77 4.92 10.31 26.59
N GLY A 78 5.18 11.60 26.36
CA GLY A 78 6.26 12.01 25.46
C GLY A 78 5.80 11.94 24.01
N PHE A 79 6.63 11.40 23.11
CA PHE A 79 6.28 11.24 21.70
C PHE A 79 5.74 9.85 21.35
N GLU A 80 5.39 9.01 22.33
CA GLU A 80 4.92 7.63 22.11
C GLU A 80 3.78 7.57 21.08
N ASP A 81 2.82 8.50 21.14
CA ASP A 81 1.63 8.51 20.28
C ASP A 81 1.81 9.21 18.92
N ASN A 82 2.94 9.90 18.67
CA ASN A 82 3.19 10.62 17.40
C ASN A 82 4.70 10.73 17.07
N SER A 83 5.43 9.65 17.28
CA SER A 83 6.90 9.69 17.40
C SER A 83 7.63 10.25 16.18
N ILE A 84 7.19 9.89 14.97
CA ILE A 84 7.84 10.31 13.71
C ILE A 84 7.62 11.80 13.45
N SER A 85 6.37 12.26 13.47
CA SER A 85 6.06 13.68 13.18
C SER A 85 6.68 14.58 14.25
N ALA A 86 6.61 14.18 15.52
CA ALA A 86 7.21 14.95 16.60
C ALA A 86 8.75 14.99 16.50
N ALA A 87 9.40 13.86 16.21
CA ALA A 87 10.85 13.83 16.03
C ALA A 87 11.30 14.66 14.83
N ARG A 88 10.58 14.60 13.69
CA ARG A 88 10.84 15.40 12.50
C ARG A 88 10.77 16.90 12.80
N GLU A 89 9.68 17.36 13.40
CA GLU A 89 9.52 18.78 13.78
C GLU A 89 10.59 19.24 14.78
N PHE A 90 10.97 18.38 15.72
CA PHE A 90 12.02 18.68 16.69
C PHE A 90 13.40 18.81 16.03
N LEU A 91 13.75 17.91 15.11
CA LEU A 91 15.02 17.98 14.36
C LEU A 91 15.05 19.20 13.42
N ASN A 92 13.93 19.54 12.79
CA ASN A 92 13.78 20.74 11.97
C ASN A 92 14.10 22.01 12.77
N HIS A 93 13.68 22.09 14.04
CA HIS A 93 14.03 23.23 14.92
C HIS A 93 15.54 23.42 15.08
N TYR A 94 16.32 22.34 15.08
CA TYR A 94 17.79 22.37 15.17
C TYR A 94 18.48 22.40 13.79
N ASN A 95 17.73 22.46 12.69
CA ASN A 95 18.23 22.33 11.31
C ASN A 95 18.98 21.01 11.07
N ILE A 96 18.51 19.92 11.66
CA ILE A 96 19.05 18.57 11.47
C ILE A 96 18.14 17.84 10.47
N PRO A 97 18.69 17.29 9.38
CA PRO A 97 17.89 16.59 8.37
C PRO A 97 17.25 15.33 8.95
N PHE A 98 15.99 15.07 8.65
CA PHE A 98 15.30 13.85 9.06
C PHE A 98 15.50 12.76 7.99
N THR A 99 16.57 11.98 8.16
CA THR A 99 16.98 10.95 7.20
C THR A 99 16.48 9.55 7.61
N PRO A 100 16.66 8.50 6.79
CA PRO A 100 16.38 7.12 7.21
C PRO A 100 17.07 6.73 8.53
N LEU A 101 18.25 7.30 8.83
CA LEU A 101 18.97 7.00 10.08
C LEU A 101 18.15 7.41 11.32
N GLU A 102 17.72 8.67 11.37
CA GLU A 102 16.89 9.19 12.46
C GLU A 102 15.53 8.50 12.51
N TYR A 103 14.97 8.15 11.34
CA TYR A 103 13.71 7.45 11.24
C TYR A 103 13.74 6.06 11.92
N PHE A 104 14.83 5.30 11.80
CA PHE A 104 14.96 3.98 12.42
C PHE A 104 15.55 3.99 13.85
N GLY A 105 16.01 5.14 14.37
CA GLY A 105 16.49 5.26 15.75
C GLY A 105 15.33 5.25 16.77
N TYR A 106 15.07 4.12 17.43
CA TYR A 106 13.95 3.97 18.38
C TYR A 106 14.03 4.97 19.54
N GLU A 107 15.24 5.29 19.96
CA GLU A 107 15.58 6.23 21.02
C GLU A 107 15.13 7.67 20.70
N MET A 108 14.94 8.01 19.42
CA MET A 108 14.44 9.33 18.98
C MET A 108 12.99 9.61 19.41
N SER A 109 12.25 8.59 19.84
CA SER A 109 10.92 8.75 20.43
C SER A 109 10.96 9.34 21.85
N ASN A 110 12.11 9.32 22.52
CA ASN A 110 12.31 9.91 23.83
C ASN A 110 12.76 11.38 23.68
N PRO A 111 11.95 12.37 24.12
CA PRO A 111 12.28 13.79 23.95
C PRO A 111 13.58 14.21 24.65
N LEU A 112 13.96 13.56 25.76
CA LEU A 112 15.22 13.84 26.45
C LEU A 112 16.40 13.36 25.64
N PHE A 113 16.32 12.13 25.11
CA PHE A 113 17.36 11.59 24.23
C PHE A 113 17.51 12.46 22.98
N LEU A 114 16.40 12.81 22.34
CA LEU A 114 16.39 13.65 21.15
C LEU A 114 16.99 15.05 21.42
N THR A 115 16.71 15.63 22.59
CA THR A 115 17.34 16.90 23.02
C THR A 115 18.86 16.76 23.12
N LEU A 116 19.36 15.67 23.72
CA LEU A 116 20.79 15.42 23.85
C LEU A 116 21.47 15.17 22.50
N TYR A 117 20.82 14.37 21.64
CA TYR A 117 21.25 14.14 20.27
C TYR A 117 21.39 15.47 19.52
N CYS A 118 20.36 16.31 19.53
CA CYS A 118 20.36 17.59 18.82
C CYS A 118 21.45 18.55 19.33
N LYS A 119 21.67 18.62 20.65
CA LYS A 119 22.70 19.51 21.25
C LYS A 119 24.14 19.10 20.93
N THR A 120 24.36 17.84 20.60
CA THR A 120 25.69 17.26 20.36
C THR A 120 25.89 16.80 18.91
N TYR A 121 24.91 17.06 18.04
CA TYR A 121 24.92 16.69 16.64
C TYR A 121 26.06 17.40 15.90
N ASN A 122 26.86 16.62 15.16
CA ASN A 122 27.98 17.12 14.37
C ASN A 122 27.96 16.61 12.91
N GLY A 123 26.86 15.98 12.48
CA GLY A 123 26.72 15.41 11.13
C GLY A 123 27.23 13.97 10.96
N GLU A 124 27.80 13.34 11.99
CA GLU A 124 28.31 11.97 11.92
C GLU A 124 27.33 10.94 12.49
N GLU A 125 27.28 9.76 11.88
CA GLU A 125 26.67 8.57 12.49
C GLU A 125 27.50 8.19 13.73
N VAL A 126 26.87 8.18 14.91
CA VAL A 126 27.55 7.89 16.18
C VAL A 126 26.89 6.77 16.96
N SER A 127 27.74 5.86 17.45
CA SER A 127 27.32 4.87 18.45
C SER A 127 26.94 5.57 19.75
N LEU A 128 26.05 4.96 20.51
CA LEU A 128 25.56 5.53 21.75
C LEU A 128 26.65 5.84 22.80
N PRO A 129 27.70 5.02 22.99
CA PRO A 129 28.82 5.37 23.87
C PRO A 129 29.49 6.71 23.53
N ILE A 130 29.69 6.99 22.24
CA ILE A 130 30.28 8.24 21.76
C ILE A 130 29.33 9.40 22.04
N LEU A 131 28.02 9.20 21.85
CA LEU A 131 27.02 10.21 22.18
C LEU A 131 27.06 10.55 23.68
N TYR A 132 27.17 9.56 24.56
CA TYR A 132 27.29 9.80 26.01
C TYR A 132 28.56 10.56 26.38
N ASP A 133 29.71 10.22 25.80
CA ASP A 133 30.95 10.96 26.04
C ASP A 133 30.79 12.44 25.59
N ARG A 134 30.17 12.70 24.42
CA ARG A 134 29.85 14.07 23.95
C ARG A 134 28.88 14.82 24.87
N VAL A 135 27.88 14.13 25.42
CA VAL A 135 26.94 14.70 26.39
C VAL A 135 27.68 15.13 27.67
N ILE A 136 28.61 14.31 28.16
CA ILE A 136 29.44 14.65 29.32
C ILE A 136 30.35 15.84 29.00
N GLU A 137 31.01 15.87 27.84
CA GLU A 137 31.84 17.01 27.42
C GLU A 137 31.03 18.31 27.35
N HIS A 138 29.83 18.27 26.76
CA HIS A 138 28.94 19.42 26.69
C HIS A 138 28.50 19.90 28.07
N ALA A 139 28.09 18.98 28.95
CA ALA A 139 27.71 19.30 30.32
C ALA A 139 28.89 19.86 31.12
N ASN A 140 30.09 19.30 30.96
CA ASN A 140 31.32 19.79 31.59
C ASN A 140 31.60 21.24 31.17
N SER A 141 31.47 21.57 29.88
CA SER A 141 31.66 22.94 29.38
C SER A 141 30.62 23.91 29.96
N ASN A 142 29.34 23.52 30.00
CA ASN A 142 28.28 24.35 30.58
C ASN A 142 28.46 24.58 32.08
N ILE A 143 28.76 23.52 32.84
CA ILE A 143 29.05 23.61 34.27
C ILE A 143 30.26 24.51 34.51
N SER A 144 31.32 24.34 33.71
CA SER A 144 32.53 25.17 33.80
C SER A 144 32.26 26.64 33.53
N ARG A 145 31.38 26.96 32.58
CA ARG A 145 30.94 28.32 32.27
C ARG A 145 30.09 28.93 33.38
N VAL A 146 29.16 28.16 33.97
CA VAL A 146 28.25 28.66 35.01
C VAL A 146 28.98 28.82 36.36
N LEU A 147 29.83 27.87 36.72
CA LEU A 147 30.62 27.87 37.96
C LEU A 147 32.02 28.50 37.79
N ARG A 148 32.24 29.24 36.70
CA ARG A 148 33.54 29.79 36.28
C ARG A 148 34.32 30.47 37.40
N VAL A 149 33.65 31.27 38.23
CA VAL A 149 34.29 32.00 39.33
C VAL A 149 34.78 31.05 40.42
N GLU A 150 33.96 30.07 40.80
CA GLU A 150 34.28 29.08 41.83
C GLU A 150 35.40 28.15 41.35
N LEU A 151 35.30 27.63 40.12
CA LEU A 151 36.28 26.72 39.53
C LEU A 151 37.65 27.38 39.32
N ARG A 152 37.70 28.65 38.85
CA ARG A 152 38.97 29.38 38.71
C ARG A 152 39.66 29.64 40.04
N GLN A 153 38.92 29.89 41.12
CA GLN A 153 39.51 30.04 42.45
C GLN A 153 40.18 28.75 42.95
N LYS A 154 39.79 27.60 42.40
CA LYS A 154 40.35 26.28 42.71
C LYS A 154 41.42 25.84 41.71
N GLY A 155 41.74 26.66 40.72
CA GLY A 155 42.79 26.42 39.74
C GLY A 155 42.34 25.72 38.45
N TYR A 156 41.02 25.56 38.25
CA TYR A 156 40.48 24.94 37.05
C TYR A 156 40.09 25.98 35.98
N THR A 157 40.15 25.53 34.74
CA THR A 157 39.82 26.25 33.52
C THR A 157 38.63 25.60 32.82
N GLU A 158 38.11 26.25 31.77
CA GLU A 158 36.97 25.74 31.01
C GLU A 158 37.33 24.50 30.16
N ASP A 159 38.62 24.25 29.93
CA ASP A 159 39.13 23.12 29.15
C ASP A 159 39.42 21.87 30.02
N ASP A 160 39.33 22.00 31.35
CA ASP A 160 39.59 20.88 32.27
C ASP A 160 38.39 19.92 32.32
N ASP A 161 38.64 18.62 32.14
CA ASP A 161 37.63 17.57 32.31
C ASP A 161 37.45 17.23 33.80
N ILE A 162 36.47 17.87 34.43
CA ILE A 162 36.15 17.72 35.85
C ILE A 162 35.00 16.74 36.05
N LEU A 163 34.11 16.63 35.04
CA LEU A 163 32.90 15.84 35.15
C LEU A 163 33.16 14.34 34.99
N SER A 164 33.98 13.91 34.02
CA SER A 164 34.21 12.47 33.81
C SER A 164 34.76 11.74 35.04
N PRO A 165 35.73 12.29 35.81
CA PRO A 165 36.17 11.69 37.06
C PRO A 165 35.04 11.47 38.09
N LEU A 166 34.15 12.45 38.26
CA LEU A 166 32.99 12.33 39.17
C LEU A 166 32.02 11.24 38.70
N ILE A 167 31.71 11.20 37.41
CA ILE A 167 30.81 10.20 36.82
C ILE A 167 31.37 8.78 37.03
N MET A 168 32.67 8.62 36.84
CA MET A 168 33.34 7.34 37.10
C MET A 168 33.34 6.98 38.58
N GLU A 169 33.55 7.92 39.50
CA GLU A 169 33.49 7.63 40.94
C GLU A 169 32.07 7.25 41.40
N ILE A 170 31.04 7.91 40.86
CA ILE A 170 29.63 7.53 41.09
C ILE A 170 29.40 6.10 40.62
N ALA A 171 29.80 5.77 39.39
CA ALA A 171 29.63 4.42 38.84
C ALA A 171 30.40 3.35 39.64
N GLU A 172 31.63 3.67 40.09
CA GLU A 172 32.41 2.79 40.96
C GLU A 172 31.72 2.56 42.32
N TRP A 173 31.11 3.60 42.88
CA TRP A 173 30.33 3.51 44.12
C TRP A 173 29.14 2.56 43.93
N LEU A 174 28.34 2.77 42.88
CA LEU A 174 27.16 1.96 42.55
C LEU A 174 27.51 0.47 42.41
N VAL A 175 28.54 0.15 41.61
CA VAL A 175 29.01 -1.23 41.41
C VAL A 175 29.51 -1.86 42.71
N SER A 176 30.14 -1.09 43.59
CA SER A 176 30.69 -1.63 44.85
C SER A 176 29.65 -1.90 45.94
N HIS A 177 28.50 -1.21 45.87
CA HIS A 177 27.40 -1.36 46.81
C HIS A 177 26.26 -2.23 46.28
N ASP A 178 26.33 -2.66 45.01
CA ASP A 178 25.26 -3.40 44.31
C ASP A 178 23.94 -2.61 44.25
N GLU A 179 24.06 -1.30 43.99
CA GLU A 179 22.97 -0.33 43.94
C GLU A 179 22.85 0.29 42.54
N ARG A 180 21.65 0.70 42.13
CA ARG A 180 21.40 1.44 40.86
C ARG A 180 21.20 2.94 41.04
N PHE A 181 21.15 3.41 42.29
CA PHE A 181 20.98 4.80 42.65
C PHE A 181 21.84 5.14 43.86
N ILE A 182 22.18 6.42 44.00
CA ILE A 182 22.97 6.95 45.11
C ILE A 182 22.15 7.97 45.90
N SER A 183 22.16 7.88 47.23
CA SER A 183 21.48 8.89 48.05
C SER A 183 22.23 10.22 47.99
N GLN A 184 21.53 11.36 48.14
CA GLN A 184 22.20 12.68 48.23
C GLN A 184 23.30 12.71 49.30
N LYS A 185 23.07 11.99 50.40
CA LYS A 185 24.02 11.92 51.52
C LYS A 185 25.30 11.19 51.11
N ASP A 186 25.17 10.05 50.44
CA ASP A 186 26.33 9.24 50.03
C ASP A 186 27.07 9.91 48.88
N LEU A 187 26.33 10.53 47.95
CA LEU A 187 26.90 11.34 46.86
C LEU A 187 27.74 12.50 47.42
N ALA A 188 27.26 13.20 48.45
CA ALA A 188 28.00 14.30 49.09
C ALA A 188 29.24 13.83 49.87
N GLN A 189 29.40 12.52 50.09
CA GLN A 189 30.54 11.91 50.80
C GLN A 189 31.61 11.34 49.87
N LEU A 190 31.44 11.43 48.55
CA LEU A 190 32.45 11.01 47.58
C LEU A 190 33.78 11.76 47.77
N VAL A 191 34.88 11.07 47.51
CA VAL A 191 36.26 11.58 47.67
C VAL A 191 36.52 12.71 46.69
N PHE A 192 35.92 12.64 45.49
CA PHE A 192 35.93 13.70 44.46
C PHE A 192 35.81 15.11 45.04
N TRP A 193 34.84 15.37 45.92
CA TRP A 193 34.59 16.72 46.44
C TRP A 193 35.78 17.27 47.23
N THR A 194 36.46 16.40 47.97
CA THR A 194 37.63 16.78 48.77
C THR A 194 38.87 16.93 47.89
N GLU A 195 39.06 16.02 46.92
CA GLU A 195 40.19 16.04 45.99
C GLU A 195 40.17 17.27 45.09
N TYR A 196 39.00 17.64 44.57
CA TYR A 196 38.83 18.81 43.70
C TYR A 196 38.49 20.10 44.48
N GLY A 197 38.28 20.00 45.79
CA GLY A 197 37.99 21.15 46.66
C GLY A 197 36.67 21.86 46.34
N LEU A 198 35.68 21.11 45.85
CA LEU A 198 34.36 21.58 45.37
C LEU A 198 33.24 21.26 46.37
N ASN A 199 32.16 22.03 46.31
CA ASN A 199 30.96 21.74 47.11
C ASN A 199 29.96 20.90 46.31
N ALA A 200 29.53 19.77 46.88
CA ALA A 200 28.61 18.84 46.25
C ALA A 200 27.26 19.50 45.85
N VAL A 201 26.68 20.33 46.73
CA VAL A 201 25.32 20.84 46.55
C VAL A 201 25.15 21.70 45.28
N PRO A 202 25.94 22.77 45.04
CA PRO A 202 25.81 23.57 43.82
C PRO A 202 26.14 22.76 42.56
N PHE A 203 27.13 21.87 42.63
CA PHE A 203 27.55 21.08 41.47
C PHE A 203 26.49 20.04 41.06
N VAL A 204 25.94 19.30 42.02
CA VAL A 204 24.88 18.30 41.77
C VAL A 204 23.62 18.93 41.19
N ARG A 205 23.26 20.16 41.61
CA ARG A 205 22.14 20.89 40.99
C ARG A 205 22.36 21.14 39.51
N HIS A 206 23.59 21.41 39.09
CA HIS A 206 23.91 21.54 37.68
C HIS A 206 23.91 20.20 36.95
N LEU A 207 24.31 19.10 37.59
CA LEU A 207 24.16 17.75 37.00
C LEU A 207 22.69 17.41 36.70
N VAL A 208 21.79 17.78 37.60
CA VAL A 208 20.34 17.60 37.38
C VAL A 208 19.82 18.52 36.28
N LYS A 209 20.28 19.77 36.26
CA LYS A 209 19.89 20.76 35.23
C LYS A 209 20.39 20.41 33.83
N GLU A 210 21.61 19.87 33.72
CA GLU A 210 22.19 19.41 32.46
C GLU A 210 21.71 17.99 32.07
N HIS A 211 20.74 17.42 32.81
CA HIS A 211 20.17 16.09 32.57
C HIS A 211 21.21 14.96 32.55
N ILE A 212 22.23 15.05 33.40
CA ILE A 212 23.18 13.96 33.64
C ILE A 212 22.69 13.02 34.73
N LEU A 213 22.11 13.59 35.80
CA LEU A 213 21.46 12.85 36.88
C LEU A 213 19.97 13.24 36.97
N HIS A 214 19.12 12.30 37.35
CA HIS A 214 17.75 12.56 37.77
C HIS A 214 17.58 12.31 39.26
N GLU A 215 16.73 13.14 39.87
CA GLU A 215 16.26 12.93 41.23
C GLU A 215 14.94 12.18 41.19
N SER A 216 14.80 11.14 42.02
CA SER A 216 13.55 10.42 42.27
C SER A 216 13.43 10.09 43.76
N ILE A 217 12.22 9.73 44.19
CA ILE A 217 11.96 9.28 45.55
C ILE A 217 11.65 7.79 45.54
N PHE A 218 12.54 7.03 46.14
CA PHE A 218 12.37 5.60 46.35
C PHE A 218 12.35 5.30 47.86
N ASP A 219 11.33 4.56 48.32
CA ASP A 219 11.12 4.24 49.74
C ASP A 219 11.21 5.46 50.70
N GLY A 220 10.70 6.61 50.25
CA GLY A 220 10.69 7.85 51.04
C GLY A 220 12.07 8.53 51.21
N LYS A 221 13.11 8.07 50.51
CA LYS A 221 14.44 8.70 50.44
C LYS A 221 14.66 9.34 49.08
N GLU A 222 15.33 10.49 49.07
CA GLU A 222 15.78 11.14 47.84
C GLU A 222 17.02 10.43 47.29
N THR A 223 16.89 9.96 46.07
CA THR A 223 17.89 9.16 45.37
C THR A 223 18.20 9.80 44.02
N LEU A 224 19.47 9.78 43.63
CA LEU A 224 19.93 10.19 42.32
C LEU A 224 20.38 8.98 41.50
N TYR A 225 20.09 9.01 40.22
CA TYR A 225 20.51 8.00 39.24
C TYR A 225 20.83 8.70 37.93
N PHE A 226 21.55 8.03 37.03
CA PHE A 226 21.82 8.58 35.70
C PHE A 226 20.53 8.83 34.94
N ALA A 227 20.50 9.86 34.11
CA ALA A 227 19.26 10.29 33.47
C ALA A 227 18.62 9.22 32.56
N PHE A 228 19.43 8.28 32.06
CA PHE A 228 18.98 7.11 31.31
C PHE A 228 19.53 5.84 31.97
N ASP A 229 18.71 4.79 32.04
CA ASP A 229 19.13 3.49 32.60
C ASP A 229 20.35 2.93 31.86
N GLN A 230 20.38 3.11 30.54
CA GLN A 230 21.51 2.68 29.72
C GLN A 230 22.80 3.46 30.00
N MET A 231 22.73 4.73 30.45
CA MET A 231 23.91 5.43 30.96
C MET A 231 24.41 4.79 32.26
N ASN A 232 23.50 4.41 33.16
CA ASN A 232 23.87 3.72 34.40
C ASN A 232 24.62 2.42 34.09
N ASP A 233 24.07 1.61 33.19
CA ASP A 233 24.67 0.34 32.80
C ASP A 233 26.01 0.53 32.08
N TYR A 234 26.11 1.50 31.18
CA TYR A 234 27.35 1.82 30.46
C TYR A 234 28.48 2.30 31.40
N TYR A 235 28.24 3.29 32.27
CA TYR A 235 29.28 3.80 33.16
C TYR A 235 29.67 2.80 34.24
N CYS A 236 28.72 2.02 34.77
CA CYS A 236 29.01 0.92 35.68
C CYS A 236 29.86 -0.16 35.00
N ALA A 237 29.56 -0.50 33.73
CA ALA A 237 30.41 -1.39 32.95
C ALA A 237 31.82 -0.79 32.74
N LYS A 238 31.93 0.51 32.44
CA LYS A 238 33.23 1.21 32.31
C LYS A 238 34.03 1.16 33.61
N ALA A 239 33.38 1.30 34.76
CA ALA A 239 34.00 1.17 36.09
C ALA A 239 34.51 -0.25 36.35
N ILE A 240 33.69 -1.26 36.01
CA ILE A 240 34.07 -2.69 36.05
C ILE A 240 35.32 -2.93 35.20
N MET A 241 35.35 -2.44 33.96
CA MET A 241 36.46 -2.66 33.02
C MET A 241 37.76 -1.95 33.42
N LYS A 242 37.66 -0.81 34.12
CA LYS A 242 38.81 -0.02 34.59
C LYS A 242 39.46 -0.61 35.84
N LYS A 243 38.67 -1.14 36.77
CA LYS A 243 39.15 -1.59 38.08
C LYS A 243 39.89 -2.94 38.05
N ARG A 244 39.69 -3.76 37.01
CA ARG A 244 40.27 -5.10 36.88
C ARG A 244 41.35 -5.11 35.81
N GLN A 245 42.44 -5.82 36.10
CA GLN A 245 43.68 -5.72 35.35
C GLN A 245 43.78 -6.78 34.25
N SER A 246 43.13 -7.94 34.45
CA SER A 246 43.16 -9.05 33.50
C SER A 246 41.78 -9.39 32.94
N LYS A 247 41.78 -10.08 31.80
CA LYS A 247 40.57 -10.57 31.15
C LYS A 247 39.83 -11.59 32.02
N ASP A 248 40.55 -12.51 32.66
CA ASP A 248 40.00 -13.56 33.54
C ASP A 248 39.35 -12.97 34.80
N GLU A 249 39.89 -11.86 35.33
CA GLU A 249 39.28 -11.14 36.46
C GLU A 249 37.95 -10.52 36.08
N VAL A 250 37.86 -9.90 34.89
CA VAL A 250 36.61 -9.34 34.39
C VAL A 250 35.60 -10.45 34.17
N HIS A 251 35.98 -11.51 33.44
CA HIS A 251 35.11 -12.65 33.14
C HIS A 251 34.51 -13.26 34.41
N ARG A 252 35.35 -13.55 35.41
CA ARG A 252 34.91 -14.10 36.70
C ARG A 252 33.96 -13.15 37.44
N TYR A 253 34.25 -11.85 37.43
CA TYR A 253 33.38 -10.87 38.09
C TYR A 253 32.02 -10.77 37.42
N LEU A 254 31.98 -10.77 36.09
CA LEU A 254 30.74 -10.73 35.32
C LEU A 254 29.87 -11.98 35.60
N SER A 255 30.49 -13.16 35.65
CA SER A 255 29.80 -14.42 36.00
C SER A 255 29.30 -14.43 37.46
N GLU A 256 30.19 -14.27 38.44
CA GLU A 256 29.88 -14.50 39.86
C GLU A 256 29.13 -13.35 40.54
N LYS A 257 29.30 -12.10 40.08
CA LYS A 257 28.77 -10.90 40.74
C LYS A 257 27.69 -10.20 39.93
N ILE A 258 27.89 -10.02 38.63
CA ILE A 258 26.92 -9.31 37.80
C ILE A 258 25.72 -10.19 37.49
N LEU A 259 25.93 -11.34 36.84
CA LEU A 259 24.86 -12.32 36.60
C LEU A 259 24.54 -13.16 37.86
N GLY A 260 25.52 -13.28 38.77
CA GLY A 260 25.33 -13.98 40.04
C GLY A 260 25.18 -15.49 39.87
N ILE A 261 25.85 -16.09 38.88
CA ILE A 261 25.68 -17.51 38.52
C ILE A 261 26.12 -18.40 39.68
N LYS A 262 25.22 -19.25 40.16
CA LYS A 262 25.49 -20.25 41.21
C LYS A 262 24.81 -21.56 40.87
N ASN A 263 25.56 -22.65 40.86
CA ASN A 263 25.06 -24.00 40.52
C ASN A 263 24.26 -24.03 39.19
N GLY A 264 24.67 -23.25 38.19
CA GLY A 264 23.98 -23.20 36.89
C GLY A 264 22.78 -22.27 36.81
N GLU A 265 22.39 -21.58 37.88
CA GLU A 265 21.23 -20.67 37.91
C GLU A 265 21.66 -19.19 37.97
N MET A 266 20.93 -18.33 37.26
CA MET A 266 21.14 -16.88 37.27
C MET A 266 20.54 -16.24 38.53
N GLY A 267 21.36 -15.56 39.33
CA GLY A 267 20.92 -14.92 40.57
C GLY A 267 20.40 -13.49 40.42
N ASN A 268 20.85 -12.75 39.41
CA ASN A 268 20.68 -11.30 39.31
C ASN A 268 20.16 -10.87 37.91
N SER A 269 18.92 -11.25 37.56
CA SER A 269 18.33 -10.96 36.23
C SER A 269 18.21 -9.48 35.89
N TRP A 270 18.13 -8.59 36.88
CA TRP A 270 18.08 -7.13 36.66
C TRP A 270 19.40 -6.54 36.16
N ASN A 271 20.52 -7.27 36.25
CA ASN A 271 21.85 -6.80 35.83
C ASN A 271 22.23 -7.24 34.40
N ILE A 272 21.31 -7.81 33.63
CA ILE A 272 21.59 -8.29 32.27
C ILE A 272 22.06 -7.14 31.36
N ASP A 273 21.43 -5.96 31.41
CA ASP A 273 21.83 -4.82 30.58
C ASP A 273 23.25 -4.31 30.93
N LEU A 274 23.60 -4.32 32.21
CA LEU A 274 24.97 -4.05 32.70
C LEU A 274 25.97 -5.09 32.17
N PHE A 275 25.61 -6.37 32.21
CA PHE A 275 26.43 -7.45 31.64
C PHE A 275 26.67 -7.24 30.14
N VAL A 276 25.63 -6.92 29.37
CA VAL A 276 25.72 -6.70 27.92
C VAL A 276 26.56 -5.47 27.57
N ASN A 277 26.43 -4.37 28.32
CA ASN A 277 27.33 -3.22 28.20
C ASN A 277 28.79 -3.59 28.51
N ALA A 278 29.01 -4.45 29.51
CA ALA A 278 30.34 -4.95 29.81
C ALA A 278 30.89 -5.83 28.68
N CYS A 279 30.08 -6.68 28.03
CA CYS A 279 30.48 -7.43 26.84
C CYS A 279 30.94 -6.50 25.70
N ALA A 280 30.18 -5.44 25.41
CA ALA A 280 30.55 -4.46 24.39
C ALA A 280 31.91 -3.78 24.69
N LEU A 281 32.14 -3.38 25.95
CA LEU A 281 33.41 -2.79 26.37
C LEU A 281 34.56 -3.80 26.43
N TYR A 282 34.25 -5.05 26.76
CA TYR A 282 35.20 -6.16 26.77
C TYR A 282 35.71 -6.44 25.35
N ALA A 283 34.81 -6.50 24.37
CA ALA A 283 35.15 -6.61 22.95
C ALA A 283 36.02 -5.42 22.49
N ALA A 284 35.66 -4.20 22.86
CA ALA A 284 36.45 -3.01 22.50
C ALA A 284 37.86 -3.01 23.12
N LYS A 285 38.02 -3.53 24.35
CA LYS A 285 39.29 -3.53 25.08
C LYS A 285 40.22 -4.69 24.67
N TYR A 286 39.67 -5.87 24.43
CA TYR A 286 40.44 -7.10 24.25
C TYR A 286 40.34 -7.71 22.84
N GLY A 287 39.42 -7.25 22.00
CA GLY A 287 39.21 -7.78 20.65
C GLY A 287 38.57 -9.16 20.60
N GLU A 288 38.04 -9.67 21.72
CA GLU A 288 37.32 -10.93 21.84
C GLU A 288 36.04 -10.72 22.67
N GLU A 289 35.01 -11.54 22.45
CA GLU A 289 33.75 -11.47 23.21
C GLU A 289 33.85 -12.24 24.54
N CYS A 290 32.98 -11.89 25.50
CA CYS A 290 32.80 -12.65 26.75
C CYS A 290 31.36 -13.16 26.95
N ILE A 291 30.60 -13.29 25.85
CA ILE A 291 29.24 -13.84 25.90
C ILE A 291 29.22 -15.33 26.29
N ASP A 292 30.34 -16.03 26.15
CA ASP A 292 30.53 -17.43 26.55
C ASP A 292 30.30 -17.68 28.04
N ILE A 293 30.30 -16.65 28.89
CA ILE A 293 29.89 -16.73 30.31
C ILE A 293 28.52 -17.41 30.48
N ILE A 294 27.60 -17.24 29.52
CA ILE A 294 26.27 -17.85 29.61
C ILE A 294 26.29 -19.37 29.39
N ASP A 295 27.41 -19.95 28.97
CA ASP A 295 27.59 -21.42 28.92
C ASP A 295 27.48 -22.05 30.31
N ASP A 296 27.84 -21.30 31.36
CA ASP A 296 27.78 -21.74 32.75
C ASP A 296 26.34 -21.84 33.28
N LEU A 297 25.34 -21.32 32.56
CA LEU A 297 23.93 -21.48 32.88
C LEU A 297 23.43 -22.87 32.45
N GLU A 298 22.61 -23.52 33.27
CA GLU A 298 21.97 -24.79 32.92
C GLU A 298 20.60 -24.56 32.27
N ASN A 299 19.87 -23.54 32.71
CA ASN A 299 18.52 -23.22 32.23
C ASN A 299 18.55 -22.53 30.84
N SER A 300 17.78 -23.06 29.90
CA SER A 300 17.62 -22.48 28.55
C SER A 300 16.94 -21.10 28.56
N ASP A 301 16.01 -20.86 29.48
CA ASP A 301 15.28 -19.59 29.56
C ASP A 301 16.19 -18.45 30.03
N ASP A 302 17.12 -18.73 30.95
CA ASP A 302 18.12 -17.76 31.41
C ASP A 302 19.11 -17.42 30.28
N LYS A 303 19.57 -18.44 29.53
CA LYS A 303 20.40 -18.22 28.33
C LYS A 303 19.67 -17.37 27.30
N TRP A 304 18.39 -17.67 27.07
CA TRP A 304 17.55 -16.94 26.13
C TRP A 304 17.42 -15.46 26.52
N GLN A 305 17.10 -15.16 27.79
CA GLN A 305 16.99 -13.78 28.27
C GLN A 305 18.28 -12.98 28.07
N VAL A 306 19.43 -13.54 28.44
CA VAL A 306 20.73 -12.84 28.31
C VAL A 306 21.11 -12.67 26.84
N PHE A 307 20.95 -13.73 26.03
CA PHE A 307 21.35 -13.70 24.63
C PHE A 307 20.45 -12.79 23.79
N SER A 308 19.15 -12.73 24.06
CA SER A 308 18.23 -11.76 23.45
C SER A 308 18.69 -10.31 23.67
N LYS A 309 19.03 -9.93 24.90
CA LYS A 309 19.57 -8.60 25.21
C LYS A 309 20.94 -8.34 24.59
N TYR A 310 21.77 -9.38 24.51
CA TYR A 310 23.05 -9.30 23.82
C TYR A 310 22.87 -9.02 22.31
N ILE A 311 21.91 -9.67 21.65
CA ILE A 311 21.58 -9.41 20.23
C ILE A 311 21.07 -7.97 20.05
N ASP A 312 20.11 -7.55 20.86
CA ASP A 312 19.54 -6.21 20.82
C ASP A 312 20.62 -5.11 20.93
N SER A 313 21.67 -5.35 21.71
CA SER A 313 22.74 -4.37 21.86
C SER A 313 23.50 -4.00 20.59
N PHE A 314 23.45 -4.83 19.55
CA PHE A 314 24.07 -4.48 18.27
C PHE A 314 23.45 -3.24 17.62
N GLN A 315 22.27 -2.78 18.05
CA GLN A 315 21.69 -1.53 17.56
C GLN A 315 22.49 -0.27 17.95
N TRP A 316 23.24 -0.32 19.05
CA TRP A 316 23.91 0.86 19.63
C TRP A 316 25.42 0.68 19.90
N ARG A 317 25.97 -0.52 19.72
CA ARG A 317 27.40 -0.80 19.87
C ARG A 317 28.26 -0.05 18.84
N ASP A 318 29.54 0.10 19.18
CA ASP A 318 30.56 0.52 18.22
C ASP A 318 30.78 -0.57 17.16
N THR A 319 30.54 -0.21 15.90
CA THR A 319 30.52 -1.12 14.75
C THR A 319 31.85 -1.83 14.52
N ARG A 320 32.97 -1.25 14.99
CA ARG A 320 34.32 -1.80 14.82
C ARG A 320 34.55 -3.10 15.57
N TYR A 321 33.77 -3.35 16.62
CA TYR A 321 33.97 -4.47 17.53
C TYR A 321 32.84 -5.50 17.49
N ILE A 322 31.94 -5.41 16.50
CA ILE A 322 30.84 -6.37 16.33
C ILE A 322 31.38 -7.68 15.70
N PRO A 323 31.12 -8.86 16.32
CA PRO A 323 31.69 -10.15 15.90
C PRO A 323 30.92 -10.79 14.74
N THR A 324 30.93 -10.18 13.55
CA THR A 324 30.14 -10.65 12.39
C THR A 324 30.49 -12.08 11.94
N SER A 325 31.77 -12.49 12.04
CA SER A 325 32.24 -13.81 11.59
C SER A 325 31.68 -14.98 12.39
N HIS A 326 31.38 -14.78 13.68
CA HIS A 326 30.88 -15.83 14.58
C HIS A 326 29.38 -15.71 14.86
N PHE A 327 28.71 -14.70 14.30
CA PHE A 327 27.28 -14.44 14.56
C PHE A 327 26.40 -15.67 14.31
N ARG A 328 26.62 -16.39 13.21
CA ARG A 328 25.86 -17.61 12.90
C ARG A 328 26.15 -18.76 13.87
N ASP A 329 27.37 -18.84 14.40
CA ASP A 329 27.73 -19.86 15.38
C ASP A 329 27.06 -19.56 16.73
N LEU A 330 27.00 -18.28 17.11
CA LEU A 330 26.27 -17.83 18.29
C LEU A 330 24.77 -18.15 18.18
N LEU A 331 24.13 -17.84 17.04
CA LEU A 331 22.70 -18.17 16.81
C LEU A 331 22.41 -19.68 16.84
N LYS A 332 23.38 -20.53 16.50
CA LYS A 332 23.24 -21.99 16.62
C LYS A 332 23.44 -22.49 18.04
N LYS A 333 24.29 -21.79 18.80
CA LYS A 333 24.70 -22.18 20.15
C LYS A 333 23.67 -21.75 21.21
N TYR A 334 23.08 -20.57 21.06
CA TYR A 334 22.22 -19.96 22.06
C TYR A 334 20.79 -19.72 21.52
N PRO A 335 19.75 -19.99 22.34
CA PRO A 335 18.38 -19.64 21.96
C PRO A 335 18.22 -18.12 21.91
N CYS A 336 17.53 -17.61 20.90
CA CYS A 336 17.23 -16.19 20.71
C CYS A 336 15.76 -16.02 20.34
N SER A 337 15.15 -14.94 20.81
CA SER A 337 13.86 -14.51 20.32
C SER A 337 13.96 -14.12 18.83
N PRO A 338 13.14 -14.69 17.93
CA PRO A 338 13.03 -14.21 16.56
C PRO A 338 12.72 -12.71 16.51
N GLU A 339 11.85 -12.23 17.41
CA GLU A 339 11.41 -10.83 17.46
C GLU A 339 12.59 -9.88 17.72
N ASP A 340 13.51 -10.22 18.62
CA ASP A 340 14.68 -9.40 18.93
C ASP A 340 15.72 -9.43 17.78
N LEU A 341 15.94 -10.61 17.19
CA LEU A 341 16.87 -10.78 16.08
C LEU A 341 16.44 -9.95 14.86
N TRP A 342 15.17 -10.06 14.48
CA TRP A 342 14.67 -9.36 13.30
C TRP A 342 14.57 -7.86 13.52
N LEU A 343 14.13 -7.42 14.71
CA LEU A 343 14.13 -6.01 15.07
C LEU A 343 15.54 -5.42 14.95
N MET A 344 16.57 -6.11 15.46
CA MET A 344 17.96 -5.66 15.37
C MET A 344 18.45 -5.56 13.91
N LEU A 345 18.16 -6.56 13.08
CA LEU A 345 18.57 -6.55 11.67
C LEU A 345 17.84 -5.45 10.87
N ILE A 346 16.55 -5.22 11.15
CA ILE A 346 15.76 -4.17 10.51
C ILE A 346 16.21 -2.78 10.98
N GLY A 347 16.39 -2.57 12.29
CA GLY A 347 16.82 -1.29 12.86
C GLY A 347 18.20 -0.83 12.40
N ASN A 348 19.06 -1.77 11.99
CA ASN A 348 20.38 -1.49 11.44
C ASN A 348 20.45 -1.47 9.91
N SER A 349 19.35 -1.81 9.21
CA SER A 349 19.33 -2.07 7.77
C SER A 349 19.85 -0.90 6.92
N VAL A 350 19.50 0.35 7.28
CA VAL A 350 19.86 1.57 6.53
C VAL A 350 21.17 2.23 7.00
N LYS A 351 21.83 1.68 8.03
CA LYS A 351 23.07 2.21 8.58
C LYS A 351 24.26 1.81 7.70
N VAL A 352 24.78 2.76 6.91
CA VAL A 352 25.78 2.48 5.85
C VAL A 352 27.04 1.82 6.41
N SER A 353 27.53 2.28 7.56
CA SER A 353 28.75 1.77 8.18
C SER A 353 28.55 0.51 9.04
N HIS A 354 27.29 0.09 9.25
CA HIS A 354 26.96 -0.99 10.17
C HIS A 354 27.15 -2.38 9.53
N PRO A 355 27.83 -3.34 10.20
CA PRO A 355 28.10 -4.65 9.62
C PRO A 355 26.85 -5.53 9.46
N PHE A 356 25.77 -5.24 10.20
CA PHE A 356 24.46 -5.90 10.07
C PHE A 356 23.43 -5.07 9.29
N ASN A 357 23.87 -4.27 8.33
CA ASN A 357 22.96 -3.51 7.45
C ASN A 357 22.18 -4.43 6.47
N ALA A 358 21.41 -3.83 5.56
CA ALA A 358 20.57 -4.57 4.62
C ALA A 358 21.36 -5.49 3.68
N ASP A 359 22.64 -5.18 3.38
CA ASP A 359 23.49 -6.08 2.61
C ASP A 359 23.82 -7.34 3.41
N PHE A 360 24.06 -7.24 4.72
CA PHE A 360 24.18 -8.44 5.57
C PHE A 360 22.88 -9.23 5.62
N LEU A 361 21.74 -8.55 5.86
CA LEU A 361 20.42 -9.20 5.87
C LEU A 361 20.16 -9.95 4.56
N TYR A 362 20.55 -9.36 3.43
CA TYR A 362 20.48 -10.00 2.13
C TYR A 362 21.27 -11.30 2.06
N HIS A 363 22.56 -11.30 2.44
CA HIS A 363 23.36 -12.53 2.44
C HIS A 363 22.86 -13.54 3.50
N PHE A 364 22.26 -13.04 4.58
CA PHE A 364 21.66 -13.86 5.63
C PHE A 364 20.45 -14.63 5.09
N LEU A 365 19.48 -13.95 4.49
CA LEU A 365 18.26 -14.56 3.95
C LEU A 365 18.49 -15.37 2.67
N LEU A 366 19.44 -14.94 1.81
CA LEU A 366 19.81 -15.67 0.59
C LEU A 366 20.35 -17.08 0.90
N SER A 367 20.95 -17.28 2.08
CA SER A 367 21.52 -18.58 2.49
C SER A 367 20.48 -19.66 2.80
N TYR A 368 19.20 -19.29 2.93
CA TYR A 368 18.12 -20.24 3.23
C TYR A 368 17.41 -20.71 1.97
N LYS A 369 16.94 -21.98 2.01
CA LYS A 369 15.93 -22.48 1.08
C LYS A 369 14.62 -21.69 1.24
N LEU A 370 13.81 -21.62 0.19
CA LEU A 370 12.55 -20.87 0.15
C LEU A 370 11.68 -21.17 1.38
N ASN A 371 11.38 -22.45 1.63
CA ASN A 371 10.55 -22.88 2.76
C ASN A 371 11.06 -22.44 4.14
N LYS A 372 12.37 -22.56 4.39
CA LYS A 372 12.96 -22.14 5.67
C LYS A 372 12.98 -20.62 5.80
N ARG A 373 13.21 -19.90 4.70
CA ARG A 373 13.12 -18.44 4.68
C ARG A 373 11.69 -17.99 4.98
N ASP A 374 10.68 -18.61 4.36
CA ASP A 374 9.30 -18.26 4.62
C ASP A 374 8.90 -18.48 6.08
N TYR A 375 9.34 -19.62 6.65
CA TYR A 375 9.12 -19.93 8.05
C TYR A 375 9.71 -18.88 9.00
N LEU A 376 10.96 -18.49 8.76
CA LEU A 376 11.70 -17.61 9.68
C LEU A 376 11.41 -16.13 9.47
N TRP A 377 11.28 -15.69 8.22
CA TRP A 377 11.20 -14.28 7.83
C TRP A 377 9.81 -13.87 7.35
N THR A 378 9.23 -14.59 6.39
CA THR A 378 7.92 -14.22 5.80
C THR A 378 6.82 -14.21 6.86
N ILE A 379 6.76 -15.23 7.72
CA ILE A 379 5.80 -15.28 8.84
C ILE A 379 6.00 -14.12 9.81
N TYR A 380 7.26 -13.74 10.08
CA TYR A 380 7.56 -12.61 10.96
C TYR A 380 7.08 -11.28 10.36
N ILE A 381 7.44 -10.99 9.10
CA ILE A 381 7.06 -9.70 8.48
C ILE A 381 5.55 -9.57 8.27
N ASN A 382 4.84 -10.68 8.05
CA ASN A 382 3.38 -10.69 7.95
C ASN A 382 2.71 -10.14 9.22
N LYS A 383 3.31 -10.34 10.40
CA LYS A 383 2.79 -9.86 11.69
C LYS A 383 3.02 -8.36 11.90
N LEU A 384 3.91 -7.73 11.14
CA LEU A 384 4.20 -6.30 11.32
C LEU A 384 2.98 -5.42 11.05
N THR A 385 2.03 -5.89 10.23
CA THR A 385 0.76 -5.20 9.95
C THR A 385 -0.27 -5.29 11.07
N GLU A 386 0.00 -6.04 12.16
CA GLU A 386 -0.87 -6.08 13.34
C GLU A 386 -0.72 -4.82 14.21
N ASP A 387 0.37 -4.05 14.01
CA ASP A 387 0.66 -2.81 14.71
C ASP A 387 0.80 -1.64 13.72
N ASP A 388 -0.23 -0.79 13.65
CA ASP A 388 -0.23 0.41 12.82
C ASP A 388 0.88 1.43 13.20
N ASN A 389 1.45 1.32 14.41
CA ASN A 389 2.58 2.14 14.86
C ASN A 389 3.95 1.55 14.48
N ASN A 390 3.97 0.41 13.77
CA ASN A 390 5.21 -0.18 13.32
C ASN A 390 5.92 0.74 12.32
N ARG A 391 7.18 1.09 12.60
CA ARG A 391 7.95 2.05 11.81
C ARG A 391 8.09 1.67 10.33
N ILE A 392 8.20 0.38 10.01
CA ILE A 392 8.29 -0.09 8.62
C ILE A 392 6.97 0.18 7.89
N ILE A 393 5.85 -0.13 8.54
CA ILE A 393 4.49 0.06 8.00
C ILE A 393 4.25 1.55 7.74
N GLN A 394 4.56 2.41 8.72
CA GLN A 394 4.47 3.86 8.58
C GLN A 394 5.37 4.39 7.46
N LEU A 395 6.56 3.81 7.26
CA LEU A 395 7.51 4.24 6.22
C LEU A 395 6.98 3.90 4.83
N ILE A 396 6.42 2.71 4.67
CA ILE A 396 5.81 2.25 3.43
C ILE A 396 4.63 3.16 3.06
N GLN A 397 3.71 3.41 4.00
CA GLN A 397 2.56 4.29 3.78
C GLN A 397 2.98 5.73 3.43
N MET A 398 4.04 6.23 4.08
CA MET A 398 4.58 7.55 3.81
C MET A 398 5.07 7.66 2.35
N TYR A 399 5.91 6.73 1.89
CA TYR A 399 6.38 6.73 0.50
C TYR A 399 5.27 6.49 -0.51
N ASP A 400 4.30 5.62 -0.21
CA ASP A 400 3.12 5.38 -1.07
C ASP A 400 2.29 6.65 -1.30
N LYS A 401 2.19 7.53 -0.30
CA LYS A 401 1.54 8.85 -0.38
C LYS A 401 2.39 9.92 -1.08
N GLY A 402 3.60 9.59 -1.51
CA GLY A 402 4.54 10.55 -2.12
C GLY A 402 5.31 11.43 -1.14
N GLU A 403 5.19 11.21 0.17
CA GLU A 403 6.06 11.83 1.16
C GLU A 403 7.48 11.24 1.09
N LYS A 404 8.48 11.99 1.57
CA LYS A 404 9.89 11.64 1.41
C LYS A 404 10.70 11.91 2.67
N LEU A 405 11.73 11.10 2.87
CA LEU A 405 12.81 11.43 3.80
C LEU A 405 13.88 12.24 3.08
N GLU A 406 14.60 13.06 3.85
CA GLU A 406 15.78 13.74 3.30
C GLU A 406 16.90 12.73 3.08
N ILE A 407 17.50 12.78 1.89
CA ILE A 407 18.56 11.84 1.49
C ILE A 407 19.89 12.58 1.46
N SER A 408 20.83 12.14 2.29
CA SER A 408 22.22 12.62 2.28
C SER A 408 23.17 11.64 1.58
N ASN A 409 22.79 10.37 1.41
CA ASN A 409 23.63 9.31 0.84
C ASN A 409 22.80 8.30 0.02
N GLU A 410 23.11 8.18 -1.27
CA GLU A 410 22.42 7.27 -2.21
C GLU A 410 22.53 5.78 -1.80
N LYS A 411 23.61 5.38 -1.13
CA LYS A 411 23.77 4.02 -0.59
C LYS A 411 22.69 3.70 0.47
N GLN A 412 22.19 4.68 1.21
CA GLN A 412 21.09 4.46 2.16
C GLN A 412 19.80 4.07 1.44
N ILE A 413 19.53 4.67 0.27
CA ILE A 413 18.37 4.30 -0.55
C ILE A 413 18.53 2.88 -1.07
N GLU A 414 19.71 2.52 -1.58
CA GLU A 414 19.99 1.16 -2.04
C GLU A 414 19.77 0.13 -0.91
N LEU A 415 20.19 0.44 0.32
CA LEU A 415 19.95 -0.39 1.50
C LEU A 415 18.47 -0.48 1.87
N LEU A 416 17.74 0.64 1.82
CA LEU A 416 16.29 0.67 2.06
C LEU A 416 15.53 -0.17 1.02
N LEU A 417 15.85 -0.01 -0.26
CA LEU A 417 15.28 -0.82 -1.34
C LEU A 417 15.65 -2.30 -1.21
N THR A 418 16.83 -2.60 -0.66
CA THR A 418 17.24 -3.98 -0.35
C THR A 418 16.38 -4.57 0.77
N LEU A 419 16.10 -3.79 1.83
CA LEU A 419 15.16 -4.20 2.88
C LEU A 419 13.75 -4.42 2.32
N PHE A 420 13.22 -3.45 1.57
CA PHE A 420 11.91 -3.54 0.94
C PHE A 420 11.83 -4.73 -0.02
N GLY A 421 12.89 -5.03 -0.77
CA GLY A 421 12.98 -6.22 -1.61
C GLY A 421 12.79 -7.54 -0.85
N TRP A 422 13.19 -7.62 0.44
CA TRP A 422 12.90 -8.77 1.29
C TRP A 422 11.51 -8.73 1.92
N ILE A 423 10.88 -7.57 2.06
CA ILE A 423 9.48 -7.47 2.48
C ILE A 423 8.55 -8.06 1.41
N LEU A 424 8.96 -8.04 0.13
CA LEU A 424 8.19 -8.63 -0.97
C LEU A 424 8.01 -10.17 -0.87
N THR A 425 8.65 -10.86 0.09
CA THR A 425 8.33 -12.28 0.36
C THR A 425 6.96 -12.47 1.01
N SER A 426 6.39 -11.40 1.58
CA SER A 426 5.13 -11.35 2.32
C SER A 426 3.99 -12.09 1.60
N SER A 427 3.22 -12.88 2.37
CA SER A 427 1.93 -13.42 1.93
C SER A 427 0.75 -12.53 2.37
N ASN A 428 1.02 -11.45 3.11
CA ASN A 428 0.09 -10.35 3.28
C ASN A 428 0.09 -9.46 2.03
N ARG A 429 -1.04 -9.44 1.30
CA ARG A 429 -1.19 -8.64 0.07
C ARG A 429 -1.05 -7.15 0.32
N TRP A 430 -1.64 -6.64 1.40
CA TRP A 430 -1.49 -5.23 1.79
C TRP A 430 -0.01 -4.86 1.87
N LEU A 431 0.75 -5.62 2.67
CA LEU A 431 2.17 -5.33 2.89
C LEU A 431 2.97 -5.39 1.59
N ARG A 432 2.72 -6.42 0.76
CA ARG A 432 3.45 -6.62 -0.50
C ARG A 432 3.14 -5.52 -1.51
N ASP A 433 1.87 -5.17 -1.70
CA ASP A 433 1.43 -4.26 -2.75
C ASP A 433 1.75 -2.79 -2.38
N TYR A 434 1.53 -2.38 -1.13
CA TYR A 434 1.94 -1.06 -0.64
C TYR A 434 3.47 -0.91 -0.64
N THR A 435 4.23 -1.93 -0.25
CA THR A 435 5.71 -1.90 -0.37
C THR A 435 6.12 -1.71 -1.83
N SER A 436 5.39 -2.34 -2.76
CA SER A 436 5.67 -2.21 -4.19
C SER A 436 5.45 -0.78 -4.70
N LYS A 437 4.33 -0.13 -4.33
CA LYS A 437 4.10 1.29 -4.65
C LYS A 437 5.15 2.19 -4.02
N ALA A 438 5.47 2.00 -2.74
CA ALA A 438 6.54 2.74 -2.07
C ALA A 438 7.90 2.62 -2.79
N MET A 439 8.26 1.41 -3.24
CA MET A 439 9.47 1.20 -4.05
C MET A 439 9.40 1.92 -5.41
N ILE A 440 8.24 1.95 -6.08
CA ILE A 440 8.04 2.70 -7.33
C ILE A 440 8.24 4.20 -7.10
N GLU A 441 7.67 4.75 -6.03
CA GLU A 441 7.78 6.18 -5.68
C GLU A 441 9.22 6.58 -5.35
N ILE A 442 10.03 5.68 -4.79
CA ILE A 442 11.48 5.89 -4.60
C ILE A 442 12.23 5.78 -5.94
N LEU A 443 11.98 4.71 -6.70
CA LEU A 443 12.74 4.37 -7.91
C LEU A 443 12.48 5.32 -9.08
N LYS A 444 11.30 5.94 -9.17
CA LYS A 444 11.01 6.92 -10.23
C LYS A 444 11.94 8.15 -10.17
N GLU A 445 12.50 8.45 -9.00
CA GLU A 445 13.44 9.55 -8.75
C GLU A 445 14.90 9.08 -8.78
N HIS A 446 15.14 7.84 -8.36
CA HIS A 446 16.46 7.21 -8.35
C HIS A 446 16.57 6.11 -9.42
N PHE A 447 16.21 6.45 -10.66
CA PHE A 447 15.94 5.47 -11.72
C PHE A 447 17.08 4.50 -12.03
N HIS A 448 18.34 4.94 -11.94
CA HIS A 448 19.52 4.08 -12.13
C HIS A 448 19.59 2.93 -11.09
N LEU A 449 18.96 3.06 -9.91
CA LEU A 449 18.87 1.99 -8.91
C LEU A 449 17.99 0.82 -9.37
N CYS A 450 17.13 0.99 -10.37
CA CYS A 450 16.30 -0.10 -10.92
C CYS A 450 17.17 -1.28 -11.36
N GLN A 451 18.21 -1.01 -12.16
CA GLN A 451 19.14 -2.04 -12.63
C GLN A 451 19.93 -2.66 -11.46
N ILE A 452 20.36 -1.83 -10.50
CA ILE A 452 21.14 -2.29 -9.33
C ILE A 452 20.32 -3.29 -8.49
N ILE A 453 19.05 -2.99 -8.22
CA ILE A 453 18.18 -3.86 -7.43
C ILE A 453 17.83 -5.15 -8.19
N LEU A 454 17.52 -5.08 -9.48
CA LEU A 454 17.31 -6.29 -10.29
C LEU A 454 18.56 -7.18 -10.31
N ALA A 455 19.75 -6.59 -10.45
CA ALA A 455 21.02 -7.33 -10.41
C ALA A 455 21.29 -7.95 -9.05
N LYS A 456 21.01 -7.22 -7.96
CA LYS A 456 21.17 -7.71 -6.58
C LYS A 456 20.27 -8.92 -6.33
N PHE A 457 19.01 -8.88 -6.73
CA PHE A 457 18.05 -9.95 -6.44
C PHE A 457 18.04 -11.11 -7.44
N LYS A 458 18.78 -11.03 -8.56
CA LYS A 458 18.82 -12.07 -9.62
C LYS A 458 19.01 -13.51 -9.12
N LYS A 459 19.74 -13.72 -8.02
CA LYS A 459 20.04 -15.06 -7.46
C LYS A 459 19.05 -15.54 -6.40
N VAL A 460 18.05 -14.75 -6.06
CA VAL A 460 17.06 -15.13 -5.04
C VAL A 460 16.13 -16.20 -5.59
N ASN A 461 15.94 -17.27 -4.82
CA ASN A 461 15.09 -18.42 -5.16
C ASN A 461 13.61 -18.22 -4.75
N ASP A 462 13.12 -16.99 -4.73
CA ASP A 462 11.72 -16.65 -4.43
C ASP A 462 11.06 -16.01 -5.65
N PRO A 463 10.23 -16.73 -6.40
CA PRO A 463 9.57 -16.17 -7.58
C PRO A 463 8.72 -14.93 -7.28
N TYR A 464 8.11 -14.85 -6.09
CA TYR A 464 7.36 -13.66 -5.66
C TYR A 464 8.21 -12.39 -5.65
N ILE A 465 9.45 -12.47 -5.14
CA ILE A 465 10.34 -11.30 -5.14
C ILE A 465 10.70 -10.93 -6.58
N ILE A 466 11.11 -11.92 -7.38
CA ILE A 466 11.62 -11.63 -8.73
C ILE A 466 10.51 -11.03 -9.60
N GLN A 467 9.34 -11.69 -9.70
CA GLN A 467 8.22 -11.19 -10.51
C GLN A 467 7.80 -9.77 -10.06
N ARG A 468 7.78 -9.52 -8.74
CA ARG A 468 7.32 -8.24 -8.18
C ARG A 468 8.32 -7.13 -8.42
N LEU A 469 9.62 -7.41 -8.36
CA LEU A 469 10.67 -6.44 -8.69
C LEU A 469 10.60 -6.00 -10.16
N TYR A 470 10.32 -6.90 -11.10
CA TYR A 470 10.09 -6.51 -12.50
C TYR A 470 8.84 -5.64 -12.64
N GLY A 471 7.73 -5.96 -11.94
CA GLY A 471 6.54 -5.10 -11.90
C GLY A 471 6.82 -3.71 -11.33
N ILE A 472 7.54 -3.63 -10.21
CA ILE A 472 8.00 -2.36 -9.59
C ILE A 472 8.85 -1.55 -10.56
N VAL A 473 9.82 -2.18 -11.23
CA VAL A 473 10.67 -1.49 -12.20
C VAL A 473 9.87 -1.03 -13.41
N PHE A 474 8.89 -1.80 -13.88
CA PHE A 474 7.97 -1.36 -14.93
C PHE A 474 7.17 -0.11 -14.49
N GLY A 475 6.62 -0.11 -13.28
CA GLY A 475 5.96 1.06 -12.70
C GLY A 475 6.88 2.29 -12.66
N ALA A 476 8.12 2.11 -12.22
CA ALA A 476 9.13 3.17 -12.23
C ALA A 476 9.45 3.65 -13.65
N CYS A 477 9.53 2.76 -14.65
CA CYS A 477 9.74 3.15 -16.06
C CYS A 477 8.62 4.06 -16.57
N CYS A 478 7.37 3.81 -16.18
CA CYS A 478 6.21 4.61 -16.58
C CYS A 478 6.06 5.95 -15.83
N LYS A 479 6.69 6.08 -14.66
CA LYS A 479 6.58 7.27 -13.77
C LYS A 479 7.88 8.06 -13.62
N ARG A 480 8.98 7.62 -14.24
CA ARG A 480 10.32 8.22 -14.09
C ARG A 480 10.36 9.71 -14.43
N ILE A 481 11.17 10.43 -13.66
CA ILE A 481 11.43 11.87 -13.87
C ILE A 481 12.67 12.08 -14.75
N ASP A 482 13.69 11.23 -14.61
CA ASP A 482 14.90 11.24 -15.43
C ASP A 482 14.84 10.18 -16.54
N THR A 483 15.34 10.53 -17.73
CA THR A 483 15.43 9.64 -18.89
C THR A 483 16.78 8.96 -19.02
N LYS A 484 17.79 9.41 -18.26
CA LYS A 484 19.13 8.80 -18.28
C LYS A 484 19.06 7.35 -17.80
N SER A 485 19.81 6.48 -18.48
CA SER A 485 19.97 5.05 -18.15
C SER A 485 18.82 4.10 -18.57
N PHE A 486 17.76 4.58 -19.23
CA PHE A 486 16.67 3.68 -19.64
C PHE A 486 17.11 2.64 -20.68
N GLN A 487 17.91 3.04 -21.67
CA GLN A 487 18.50 2.10 -22.63
C GLN A 487 19.30 1.00 -21.90
N THR A 488 20.18 1.36 -20.96
CA THR A 488 21.00 0.40 -20.22
C THR A 488 20.15 -0.58 -19.41
N LEU A 489 19.07 -0.11 -18.80
CA LEU A 489 18.10 -0.95 -18.11
C LEU A 489 17.39 -1.91 -19.07
N ALA A 490 16.86 -1.42 -20.19
CA ALA A 490 16.16 -2.23 -21.18
C ALA A 490 17.06 -3.31 -21.78
N GLU A 491 18.30 -2.96 -22.14
CA GLU A 491 19.34 -3.89 -22.60
C GLU A 491 19.69 -4.93 -21.53
N TYR A 492 19.79 -4.52 -20.25
CA TYR A 492 20.03 -5.43 -19.14
C TYR A 492 18.88 -6.42 -18.95
N VAL A 493 17.62 -5.95 -18.99
CA VAL A 493 16.44 -6.80 -18.86
C VAL A 493 16.36 -7.78 -20.03
N TYR A 494 16.55 -7.31 -21.27
CA TYR A 494 16.63 -8.16 -22.45
C TYR A 494 17.69 -9.24 -22.29
N HIS A 495 18.91 -8.85 -21.93
CA HIS A 495 20.02 -9.78 -21.80
C HIS A 495 19.76 -10.83 -20.71
N THR A 496 19.20 -10.44 -19.57
CA THR A 496 19.05 -11.32 -18.41
C THR A 496 17.80 -12.20 -18.41
N VAL A 497 16.76 -11.82 -19.16
CA VAL A 497 15.49 -12.57 -19.22
C VAL A 497 15.31 -13.29 -20.56
N PHE A 498 15.46 -12.58 -21.68
CA PHE A 498 15.06 -13.06 -23.01
C PHE A 498 16.23 -13.58 -23.86
N ASP A 499 17.42 -13.00 -23.71
CA ASP A 499 18.65 -13.49 -24.36
C ASP A 499 19.30 -14.62 -23.53
N GLN A 500 18.49 -15.59 -23.14
CA GLN A 500 18.91 -16.78 -22.40
C GLN A 500 18.62 -18.02 -23.26
N GLU A 501 19.37 -19.10 -23.05
CA GLU A 501 19.06 -20.38 -23.71
C GLU A 501 17.64 -20.84 -23.34
N LYS A 502 17.28 -20.71 -22.06
CA LYS A 502 15.95 -20.97 -21.53
C LYS A 502 15.41 -19.74 -20.81
N VAL A 503 14.24 -19.26 -21.22
CA VAL A 503 13.55 -18.14 -20.56
C VAL A 503 12.86 -18.67 -19.31
N TYR A 504 13.18 -18.10 -18.15
CA TYR A 504 12.65 -18.58 -16.86
C TYR A 504 11.10 -18.60 -16.87
N PRO A 505 10.46 -19.75 -16.52
CA PRO A 505 9.02 -19.91 -16.61
C PRO A 505 8.30 -19.25 -15.44
N ASP A 506 8.06 -17.95 -15.58
CA ASP A 506 7.17 -17.17 -14.71
C ASP A 506 6.44 -16.14 -15.58
N ILE A 507 5.13 -16.31 -15.71
CA ILE A 507 4.34 -15.57 -16.70
C ILE A 507 4.30 -14.08 -16.41
N LEU A 508 4.26 -13.67 -15.13
CA LEU A 508 4.22 -12.27 -14.74
C LEU A 508 5.59 -11.61 -14.83
N LEU A 509 6.67 -12.33 -14.45
CA LEU A 509 8.03 -11.84 -14.69
C LEU A 509 8.26 -11.51 -16.16
N ARG A 510 7.89 -12.43 -17.06
CA ARG A 510 8.04 -12.26 -18.51
C ARG A 510 7.19 -11.09 -19.03
N ASP A 511 5.96 -10.97 -18.54
CA ASP A 511 5.06 -9.86 -18.90
C ASP A 511 5.67 -8.50 -18.52
N TYR A 512 6.04 -8.31 -17.25
CA TYR A 512 6.66 -7.05 -16.80
C TYR A 512 8.01 -6.79 -17.47
N ALA A 513 8.84 -7.81 -17.67
CA ALA A 513 10.12 -7.68 -18.38
C ALA A 513 9.93 -7.24 -19.84
N ARG A 514 8.94 -7.81 -20.54
CA ARG A 514 8.57 -7.38 -21.90
C ARG A 514 8.09 -5.93 -21.88
N LEU A 515 7.21 -5.56 -20.98
CA LEU A 515 6.66 -4.21 -20.88
C LEU A 515 7.72 -3.13 -20.63
N ILE A 516 8.77 -3.44 -19.84
CA ILE A 516 9.93 -2.54 -19.67
C ILE A 516 10.61 -2.28 -21.03
N ILE A 517 10.82 -3.33 -21.82
CA ILE A 517 11.48 -3.24 -23.13
C ILE A 517 10.58 -2.55 -24.15
N GLU A 518 9.31 -2.94 -24.25
CA GLU A 518 8.32 -2.35 -25.15
C GLU A 518 8.16 -0.85 -24.88
N ARG A 519 8.15 -0.45 -23.60
CA ARG A 519 8.10 0.97 -23.21
C ARG A 519 9.31 1.74 -23.73
N PHE A 520 10.50 1.16 -23.60
CA PHE A 520 11.73 1.75 -24.13
C PHE A 520 11.66 1.88 -25.66
N LEU A 521 11.28 0.82 -26.38
CA LEU A 521 11.18 0.81 -27.83
C LEU A 521 10.08 1.76 -28.38
N TYR A 522 9.02 1.99 -27.61
CA TYR A 522 7.98 2.97 -27.95
C TYR A 522 8.52 4.40 -27.87
N GLU A 523 9.35 4.70 -26.86
CA GLU A 523 9.91 6.03 -26.66
C GLU A 523 11.17 6.30 -27.50
N ASP A 524 11.87 5.25 -27.93
CA ASP A 524 13.01 5.30 -28.85
C ASP A 524 12.79 4.41 -30.10
N PRO A 525 11.92 4.82 -31.04
CA PRO A 525 11.60 4.03 -32.23
C PRO A 525 12.79 3.82 -33.18
N GLU A 526 13.85 4.63 -33.09
CA GLU A 526 15.05 4.53 -33.94
C GLU A 526 16.15 3.65 -33.32
N TYR A 527 15.88 3.01 -32.19
CA TYR A 527 16.83 2.12 -31.53
C TYR A 527 17.28 0.97 -32.44
N THR A 528 18.60 0.80 -32.57
CA THR A 528 19.26 -0.22 -33.43
C THR A 528 20.28 -1.09 -32.66
N GLY A 529 20.18 -1.14 -31.34
CA GLY A 529 21.09 -1.91 -30.48
C GLY A 529 20.78 -3.41 -30.45
N MET A 530 21.04 -4.05 -29.30
CA MET A 530 21.08 -5.53 -29.19
C MET A 530 19.72 -6.24 -29.06
N ILE A 531 18.62 -5.51 -28.88
CA ILE A 531 17.32 -6.08 -28.54
C ILE A 531 16.68 -6.69 -29.79
N ASP A 532 16.51 -8.01 -29.78
CA ASP A 532 15.76 -8.74 -30.80
C ASP A 532 14.27 -8.80 -30.41
N ARG A 533 13.43 -8.13 -31.21
CA ARG A 533 11.97 -8.04 -30.94
C ARG A 533 11.27 -9.39 -31.00
N GLU A 534 11.77 -10.34 -31.80
CA GLU A 534 11.15 -11.66 -31.91
C GLU A 534 11.36 -12.50 -30.63
N LYS A 535 12.42 -12.23 -29.87
CA LYS A 535 12.72 -12.97 -28.63
C LYS A 535 11.91 -12.51 -27.42
N ILE A 536 11.29 -11.33 -27.49
CA ILE A 536 10.49 -10.77 -26.38
C ILE A 536 8.98 -11.05 -26.56
N ILE A 537 8.61 -11.83 -27.58
CA ILE A 537 7.23 -12.21 -27.89
C ILE A 537 7.08 -13.73 -27.68
N PRO A 538 6.01 -14.21 -27.00
CA PRO A 538 5.76 -15.65 -26.87
C PRO A 538 5.45 -16.33 -28.23
N PRO A 539 5.67 -17.65 -28.35
CA PRO A 539 6.12 -18.58 -27.31
C PRO A 539 7.62 -18.46 -27.03
N TYR A 540 7.99 -18.54 -25.75
CA TYR A 540 9.38 -18.50 -25.32
C TYR A 540 10.00 -19.89 -25.28
N ASN A 541 11.33 -19.99 -25.45
CA ASN A 541 12.01 -21.26 -25.25
C ASN A 541 12.10 -21.58 -23.75
N SER A 542 11.17 -22.39 -23.25
CA SER A 542 11.14 -22.90 -21.88
C SER A 542 11.06 -24.43 -21.86
N ASP A 543 11.10 -25.03 -20.67
CA ASP A 543 10.86 -26.47 -20.54
C ASP A 543 9.36 -26.74 -20.43
N PRO A 544 8.82 -27.74 -21.15
CA PRO A 544 7.41 -28.11 -21.03
C PRO A 544 7.09 -28.60 -19.61
N ILE A 545 5.81 -28.78 -19.32
CA ILE A 545 5.37 -29.46 -18.09
C ILE A 545 5.97 -30.88 -18.08
N PRO A 546 6.79 -31.25 -17.08
CA PRO A 546 7.36 -32.59 -16.98
C PRO A 546 6.28 -33.67 -16.86
N GLU A 547 6.44 -34.76 -17.60
CA GLU A 547 5.64 -35.96 -17.37
C GLU A 547 6.15 -36.68 -16.11
N ILE A 548 5.27 -36.81 -15.12
CA ILE A 548 5.54 -37.55 -13.87
C ILE A 548 4.51 -38.66 -13.70
N GLU A 549 4.88 -39.71 -12.95
CA GLU A 549 3.92 -40.74 -12.55
C GLU A 549 2.80 -40.13 -11.69
N ASP A 550 1.58 -40.65 -11.83
CA ASP A 550 0.46 -40.23 -10.99
C ASP A 550 0.79 -40.50 -9.52
N GLN A 551 0.80 -39.45 -8.71
CA GLN A 551 1.11 -39.56 -7.29
C GLN A 551 -0.12 -39.96 -6.46
N HIS A 552 -1.28 -40.16 -7.10
CA HIS A 552 -2.55 -40.52 -6.47
C HIS A 552 -2.97 -39.52 -5.39
N TYR A 553 -2.72 -38.22 -5.61
CA TYR A 553 -2.97 -37.18 -4.61
C TYR A 553 -4.44 -37.05 -4.20
N LEU A 554 -5.38 -37.38 -5.09
CA LEU A 554 -6.82 -37.32 -4.82
C LEU A 554 -7.32 -38.48 -3.93
N GLU A 555 -6.56 -39.57 -3.86
CA GLU A 555 -6.91 -40.78 -3.10
C GLU A 555 -6.38 -40.75 -1.65
N LYS A 556 -5.50 -39.79 -1.33
CA LYS A 556 -4.87 -39.66 -0.01
C LYS A 556 -5.72 -38.80 0.93
N GLU A 557 -5.66 -39.13 2.22
CA GLU A 557 -6.17 -38.29 3.30
C GLU A 557 -5.08 -37.33 3.80
N TYR A 558 -5.45 -36.07 4.03
CA TYR A 558 -4.56 -35.02 4.51
C TYR A 558 -5.11 -34.36 5.77
N ASN A 559 -4.21 -33.93 6.64
CA ASN A 559 -4.51 -33.13 7.83
C ASN A 559 -3.74 -31.80 7.76
N GLY A 560 -3.87 -30.96 8.79
CA GLY A 560 -3.01 -29.80 8.97
C GLY A 560 -2.99 -28.81 7.80
N ALA A 561 -1.80 -28.27 7.49
CA ALA A 561 -1.65 -27.32 6.39
C ALA A 561 -1.81 -27.96 5.00
N MET A 562 -1.45 -29.24 4.84
CA MET A 562 -1.60 -29.94 3.57
C MET A 562 -3.08 -30.13 3.19
N TYR A 563 -3.96 -30.35 4.18
CA TYR A 563 -5.41 -30.37 3.96
C TYR A 563 -5.89 -29.08 3.29
N TRP A 564 -5.52 -27.92 3.84
CA TRP A 564 -5.94 -26.61 3.32
C TRP A 564 -5.32 -26.29 1.95
N LEU A 565 -4.10 -26.75 1.70
CA LEU A 565 -3.47 -26.66 0.39
C LEU A 565 -4.27 -27.45 -0.65
N MET A 566 -4.56 -28.72 -0.37
CA MET A 566 -5.28 -29.60 -1.28
C MET A 566 -6.72 -29.14 -1.50
N HIS A 567 -7.45 -28.82 -0.43
CA HIS A 567 -8.83 -28.34 -0.52
C HIS A 567 -8.94 -27.06 -1.37
N SER A 568 -7.95 -26.16 -1.31
CA SER A 568 -7.95 -24.95 -2.12
C SER A 568 -7.61 -25.19 -3.58
N MET A 569 -6.76 -26.19 -3.90
CA MET A 569 -6.22 -26.42 -5.24
C MET A 569 -7.08 -27.28 -6.17
N ARG A 570 -8.04 -28.05 -5.63
CA ARG A 570 -8.82 -29.01 -6.44
C ARG A 570 -9.61 -28.32 -7.54
N PHE A 571 -9.47 -28.84 -8.76
CA PHE A 571 -10.25 -28.41 -9.91
C PHE A 571 -11.67 -29.02 -9.89
N GLU A 572 -12.55 -28.47 -10.71
CA GLU A 572 -13.86 -29.08 -10.98
C GLU A 572 -13.67 -30.45 -11.63
N GLY A 573 -14.51 -31.43 -11.25
CA GLY A 573 -14.37 -32.84 -11.69
C GLY A 573 -13.41 -33.69 -10.86
N MET A 574 -12.78 -33.13 -9.80
CA MET A 574 -11.89 -33.84 -8.87
C MET A 574 -12.48 -33.94 -7.45
N GLY A 575 -13.81 -34.10 -7.36
CA GLY A 575 -14.58 -34.03 -6.10
C GLY A 575 -15.06 -32.61 -5.79
N MET A 576 -15.21 -32.27 -4.51
CA MET A 576 -15.49 -30.88 -4.11
C MET A 576 -14.29 -30.00 -4.46
N TYR A 577 -14.49 -29.08 -5.40
CA TYR A 577 -13.46 -28.17 -5.89
C TYR A 577 -13.11 -27.10 -4.84
N GLY A 578 -11.92 -26.54 -4.96
CA GLY A 578 -11.52 -25.34 -4.21
C GLY A 578 -11.76 -24.07 -5.01
N ASP A 579 -12.08 -22.96 -4.34
CA ASP A 579 -12.32 -21.67 -5.02
C ASP A 579 -11.10 -21.23 -5.86
N PHE A 580 -9.87 -21.46 -5.37
CA PHE A 580 -8.66 -21.18 -6.16
C PHE A 580 -8.47 -22.16 -7.31
N GLY A 581 -8.69 -23.45 -7.07
CA GLY A 581 -8.59 -24.48 -8.09
C GLY A 581 -9.52 -24.21 -9.27
N ARG A 582 -10.81 -23.94 -9.02
CA ARG A 582 -11.82 -23.73 -10.06
C ARG A 582 -11.75 -22.33 -10.70
N TYR A 583 -11.90 -21.28 -9.89
CA TYR A 583 -12.13 -19.93 -10.42
C TYR A 583 -10.86 -19.16 -10.77
N VAL A 584 -9.69 -19.65 -10.36
CA VAL A 584 -8.40 -18.98 -10.64
C VAL A 584 -7.52 -19.87 -11.52
N PHE A 585 -7.14 -21.06 -11.03
CA PHE A 585 -6.20 -21.92 -11.74
C PHE A 585 -6.85 -22.53 -12.98
N GLN A 586 -7.90 -23.34 -12.82
CA GLN A 586 -8.57 -24.00 -13.93
C GLN A 586 -9.19 -23.00 -14.90
N SER A 587 -9.74 -21.89 -14.41
CA SER A 587 -10.22 -20.77 -15.25
C SER A 587 -9.15 -20.24 -16.20
N ALA A 588 -7.91 -20.03 -15.72
CA ALA A 588 -6.79 -19.59 -16.56
C ALA A 588 -6.29 -20.65 -17.55
N LEU A 589 -6.71 -21.92 -17.39
CA LEU A 589 -6.41 -23.01 -18.31
C LEU A 589 -7.48 -23.21 -19.38
N HIS A 590 -8.65 -22.57 -19.25
CA HIS A 590 -9.85 -22.87 -20.04
C HIS A 590 -9.61 -22.84 -21.55
N ASP A 591 -8.81 -21.87 -22.03
CA ASP A 591 -8.53 -21.69 -23.44
C ASP A 591 -7.36 -22.55 -23.94
N PHE A 592 -6.74 -23.39 -23.12
CA PHE A 592 -5.62 -24.25 -23.52
C PHE A 592 -6.03 -25.72 -23.66
N ASP A 593 -5.50 -26.38 -24.68
CA ASP A 593 -5.64 -27.83 -24.85
C ASP A 593 -4.70 -28.58 -23.88
N VAL A 594 -5.17 -28.77 -22.64
CA VAL A 594 -4.43 -29.43 -21.56
C VAL A 594 -5.26 -30.50 -20.84
N ASP A 595 -4.56 -31.47 -20.24
CA ASP A 595 -5.16 -32.46 -19.35
C ASP A 595 -5.12 -31.94 -17.91
N ASP A 596 -6.26 -31.47 -17.43
CA ASP A 596 -6.46 -30.94 -16.08
C ASP A 596 -5.90 -31.84 -14.97
N LYS A 597 -6.04 -33.17 -15.10
CA LYS A 597 -5.52 -34.12 -14.08
C LYS A 597 -4.00 -34.16 -14.07
N LYS A 598 -3.37 -34.13 -15.25
CA LYS A 598 -1.91 -34.07 -15.35
C LYS A 598 -1.37 -32.75 -14.80
N ILE A 599 -2.00 -31.63 -15.14
CA ILE A 599 -1.60 -30.30 -14.64
C ILE A 599 -1.74 -30.24 -13.12
N PHE A 600 -2.86 -30.70 -12.57
CA PHE A 600 -3.07 -30.78 -11.12
C PHE A 600 -2.01 -31.65 -10.43
N ASN A 601 -1.74 -32.85 -10.96
CA ASN A 601 -0.76 -33.77 -10.39
C ASN A 601 0.65 -33.14 -10.33
N TYR A 602 1.11 -32.53 -11.44
CA TYR A 602 2.40 -31.86 -11.45
C TYR A 602 2.43 -30.60 -10.59
N ALA A 603 1.35 -29.82 -10.53
CA ALA A 603 1.27 -28.63 -9.68
C ALA A 603 1.47 -28.97 -8.19
N VAL A 604 0.80 -30.01 -7.69
CA VAL A 604 0.98 -30.46 -6.30
C VAL A 604 2.40 -31.00 -6.08
N TYR A 605 2.93 -31.77 -7.03
CA TYR A 605 4.31 -32.27 -6.99
C TYR A 605 5.33 -31.12 -6.91
N TYR A 606 5.15 -30.08 -7.73
CA TYR A 606 6.00 -28.89 -7.77
C TYR A 606 6.01 -28.16 -6.42
N ILE A 607 4.84 -27.98 -5.80
CA ILE A 607 4.74 -27.34 -4.48
C ILE A 607 5.48 -28.15 -3.40
N GLN A 608 5.30 -29.47 -3.38
CA GLN A 608 5.90 -30.32 -2.37
C GLN A 608 7.41 -30.49 -2.56
N THR A 609 7.85 -30.72 -3.81
CA THR A 609 9.21 -31.17 -4.11
C THR A 609 10.12 -30.03 -4.52
N GLU A 610 9.68 -29.16 -5.42
CA GLU A 610 10.50 -28.07 -5.97
C GLU A 610 10.49 -26.85 -5.05
N LEU A 611 9.32 -26.43 -4.57
CA LEU A 611 9.21 -25.33 -3.60
C LEU A 611 9.50 -25.78 -2.15
N GLY A 612 9.37 -27.08 -1.87
CA GLY A 612 9.71 -27.67 -0.58
C GLY A 612 8.69 -27.38 0.52
N PHE A 613 7.39 -27.29 0.20
CA PHE A 613 6.34 -27.07 1.20
C PHE A 613 6.48 -28.05 2.38
N SER A 614 6.46 -27.52 3.61
CA SER A 614 6.69 -28.29 4.84
C SER A 614 5.56 -28.04 5.83
N GLU A 615 4.84 -29.10 6.19
CA GLU A 615 3.81 -29.02 7.24
C GLU A 615 4.40 -28.65 8.60
N GLU A 616 5.59 -29.19 8.94
CA GLU A 616 6.31 -28.86 10.18
C GLU A 616 6.53 -27.36 10.33
N TYR A 617 6.77 -26.65 9.22
CA TYR A 617 7.03 -25.22 9.26
C TYR A 617 5.75 -24.39 9.24
N PHE A 618 4.74 -24.81 8.49
CA PHE A 618 3.61 -23.92 8.16
C PHE A 618 2.31 -24.24 8.89
N GLU A 619 2.18 -25.42 9.52
CA GLU A 619 0.93 -25.84 10.16
C GLU A 619 0.37 -24.84 11.16
N GLU A 620 1.22 -24.31 12.05
CA GLU A 620 0.78 -23.36 13.07
C GLU A 620 0.28 -22.06 12.43
N HIS A 621 1.05 -21.45 11.53
CA HIS A 621 0.66 -20.20 10.87
C HIS A 621 -0.58 -20.37 9.99
N ASP A 622 -0.59 -21.38 9.12
CA ASP A 622 -1.66 -21.59 8.15
C ASP A 622 -3.00 -21.94 8.80
N ARG A 623 -2.98 -22.55 10.00
CA ARG A 623 -4.19 -22.83 10.79
C ARG A 623 -4.81 -21.57 11.39
N HIS A 624 -4.00 -20.56 11.71
CA HIS A 624 -4.45 -19.29 12.30
C HIS A 624 -4.82 -18.21 11.26
N CYS A 625 -4.43 -18.39 10.00
CA CYS A 625 -4.99 -17.63 8.89
C CYS A 625 -6.47 -18.01 8.70
N GLY A 626 -7.39 -17.24 9.30
CA GLY A 626 -8.81 -17.56 9.36
C GLY A 626 -9.50 -17.74 8.00
N GLY A 627 -10.69 -18.35 8.02
CA GLY A 627 -11.59 -18.42 6.87
C GLY A 627 -12.26 -17.07 6.62
N TYR A 628 -11.56 -16.17 5.93
CA TYR A 628 -12.12 -14.87 5.55
C TYR A 628 -13.20 -15.02 4.48
N GLY A 629 -14.19 -14.12 4.49
CA GLY A 629 -15.23 -14.09 3.47
C GLY A 629 -14.66 -13.88 2.06
N ARG A 630 -15.38 -14.37 1.04
CA ARG A 630 -14.96 -14.30 -0.38
C ARG A 630 -14.64 -12.88 -0.86
N ASN A 631 -15.21 -11.85 -0.22
CA ASN A 631 -15.08 -10.45 -0.60
C ASN A 631 -13.91 -9.73 0.11
N GLN A 632 -13.17 -10.40 1.00
CA GLN A 632 -12.00 -9.81 1.67
C GLN A 632 -10.72 -10.21 0.91
N THR A 633 -10.30 -9.33 0.00
CA THR A 633 -9.09 -9.44 -0.84
C THR A 633 -7.84 -8.96 -0.10
N ILE A 634 -7.97 -7.96 0.78
CA ILE A 634 -6.90 -7.43 1.63
C ILE A 634 -6.74 -8.32 2.87
N LYS A 635 -5.87 -9.33 2.80
CA LYS A 635 -5.63 -10.26 3.92
C LYS A 635 -4.23 -10.86 3.93
N ILE A 636 -3.86 -11.40 5.10
CA ILE A 636 -2.75 -12.33 5.27
C ILE A 636 -3.17 -13.67 4.68
N GLU A 637 -2.54 -14.07 3.56
CA GLU A 637 -2.74 -15.40 2.99
C GLU A 637 -1.84 -16.44 3.67
N ARG A 638 -2.32 -17.69 3.71
CA ARG A 638 -1.54 -18.87 4.09
C ARG A 638 -0.25 -18.98 3.27
N ILE A 639 0.83 -19.51 3.83
CA ILE A 639 2.06 -19.78 3.07
C ILE A 639 1.78 -20.80 1.97
N GLY A 640 0.92 -21.80 2.23
CA GLY A 640 0.46 -22.71 1.19
C GLY A 640 -0.20 -21.98 0.00
N LYS A 641 -0.91 -20.88 0.23
CA LYS A 641 -1.53 -20.07 -0.82
C LYS A 641 -0.49 -19.31 -1.66
N LYS A 642 0.54 -18.75 -1.03
CA LYS A 642 1.71 -18.19 -1.76
C LYS A 642 2.31 -19.22 -2.73
N TYR A 643 2.44 -20.48 -2.31
CA TYR A 643 3.06 -21.53 -3.12
C TYR A 643 2.16 -21.95 -4.28
N GLN A 644 0.84 -21.89 -4.09
CA GLN A 644 -0.15 -22.10 -5.15
C GLN A 644 -0.04 -21.04 -6.25
N TRP A 645 0.10 -19.76 -5.89
CA TRP A 645 0.31 -18.68 -6.86
C TRP A 645 1.62 -18.81 -7.62
N ILE A 646 2.74 -19.09 -6.93
CA ILE A 646 4.04 -19.35 -7.56
C ILE A 646 3.91 -20.47 -8.59
N THR A 647 3.19 -21.53 -8.23
CA THR A 647 2.98 -22.69 -9.10
C THR A 647 2.11 -22.34 -10.30
N LEU A 648 1.00 -21.62 -10.10
CA LEU A 648 0.14 -21.13 -11.17
C LEU A 648 0.94 -20.36 -12.23
N TYR A 649 1.71 -19.35 -11.82
CA TYR A 649 2.47 -18.52 -12.75
C TYR A 649 3.57 -19.30 -13.47
N ASN A 650 4.16 -20.31 -12.82
CA ASN A 650 5.11 -21.21 -13.45
C ASN A 650 4.45 -22.13 -14.48
N MET A 651 3.32 -22.72 -14.15
CA MET A 651 2.60 -23.64 -15.03
C MET A 651 2.07 -22.91 -16.26
N LEU A 652 1.42 -21.75 -16.08
CA LEU A 652 0.90 -20.97 -17.20
C LEU A 652 1.99 -20.53 -18.16
N ALA A 653 3.17 -20.16 -17.65
CA ALA A 653 4.32 -19.81 -18.49
C ALA A 653 4.79 -20.97 -19.38
N ARG A 654 4.75 -22.21 -18.88
CA ARG A 654 5.12 -23.40 -19.66
C ARG A 654 4.00 -23.82 -20.60
N ILE A 655 2.75 -23.74 -20.15
CA ILE A 655 1.58 -24.11 -20.95
C ILE A 655 1.46 -23.16 -22.14
N SER A 656 1.61 -21.85 -21.95
CA SER A 656 1.52 -20.87 -23.03
C SER A 656 2.63 -20.98 -24.08
N ASP A 657 3.78 -21.59 -23.73
CA ASP A 657 4.89 -21.81 -24.65
C ASP A 657 4.74 -23.10 -25.48
N HIS A 658 4.04 -24.12 -24.96
CA HIS A 658 4.05 -25.49 -25.50
C HIS A 658 2.67 -26.04 -25.90
N CYS A 659 1.59 -25.49 -25.36
CA CYS A 659 0.22 -25.94 -25.59
C CYS A 659 -0.52 -25.00 -26.54
N LYS A 660 -1.46 -25.55 -27.31
CA LYS A 660 -2.31 -24.77 -28.21
C LYS A 660 -3.35 -24.00 -27.41
N LYS A 661 -3.53 -22.72 -27.75
CA LYS A 661 -4.67 -21.93 -27.30
C LYS A 661 -5.80 -22.04 -28.32
N ILE A 662 -7.02 -22.24 -27.85
CA ILE A 662 -8.24 -22.42 -28.63
C ILE A 662 -9.13 -21.20 -28.39
N ASP A 663 -9.69 -20.62 -29.46
CA ASP A 663 -10.75 -19.61 -29.35
C ASP A 663 -12.05 -20.27 -28.88
N SER A 664 -12.37 -20.15 -27.59
CA SER A 664 -13.59 -20.69 -26.99
C SER A 664 -14.85 -19.87 -27.34
N TRP A 665 -14.70 -18.65 -27.87
CA TRP A 665 -15.81 -17.75 -28.22
C TRP A 665 -16.40 -18.00 -29.61
N LYS A 666 -15.64 -18.65 -30.51
CA LYS A 666 -16.14 -19.11 -31.81
C LYS A 666 -16.76 -20.51 -31.72
N TYR A 667 -18.03 -20.56 -31.33
CA TYR A 667 -18.81 -21.80 -31.15
C TYR A 667 -18.85 -22.77 -32.36
N SER A 668 -18.50 -22.32 -33.57
CA SER A 668 -18.61 -23.11 -34.80
C SER A 668 -17.28 -23.66 -35.36
N VAL A 669 -16.12 -23.10 -34.99
CA VAL A 669 -14.79 -23.57 -35.45
C VAL A 669 -13.75 -23.30 -34.36
N LYS A 670 -13.20 -24.36 -33.76
CA LYS A 670 -12.03 -24.26 -32.88
C LYS A 670 -10.81 -23.91 -33.74
N GLU A 671 -10.50 -22.62 -33.87
CA GLU A 671 -9.28 -22.14 -34.52
C GLU A 671 -8.14 -22.05 -33.48
N ASP A 672 -6.95 -22.50 -33.87
CA ASP A 672 -5.73 -22.31 -33.08
C ASP A 672 -5.40 -20.81 -33.07
N VAL A 673 -5.32 -20.19 -31.89
CA VAL A 673 -4.96 -18.77 -31.72
C VAL A 673 -3.56 -18.68 -31.10
N GLN A 674 -2.77 -17.70 -31.53
CA GLN A 674 -1.48 -17.42 -30.92
C GLN A 674 -1.69 -16.69 -29.60
N PHE A 675 -1.02 -17.16 -28.54
CA PHE A 675 -0.99 -16.47 -27.27
C PHE A 675 -0.07 -15.24 -27.35
N GLU A 676 -0.58 -14.04 -27.09
CA GLU A 676 0.22 -12.81 -27.18
C GLU A 676 0.79 -12.34 -25.84
N GLY A 677 0.14 -12.64 -24.71
CA GLY A 677 0.64 -12.24 -23.40
C GLY A 677 -0.32 -12.44 -22.23
N ALA A 678 0.18 -12.15 -21.02
CA ALA A 678 -0.48 -12.52 -19.76
C ALA A 678 -1.84 -11.84 -19.55
N TRP A 679 -2.08 -10.68 -20.16
CA TRP A 679 -3.36 -9.96 -20.08
C TRP A 679 -4.54 -10.76 -20.65
N GLU A 680 -4.29 -11.68 -21.59
CA GLU A 680 -5.33 -12.54 -22.17
C GLU A 680 -5.90 -13.57 -21.18
N LEU A 681 -5.17 -13.87 -20.09
CA LEU A 681 -5.56 -14.86 -19.09
C LEU A 681 -6.16 -14.24 -17.83
N TYR A 682 -6.24 -12.91 -17.76
CA TYR A 682 -6.71 -12.16 -16.57
C TYR A 682 -5.96 -12.52 -15.27
N VAL A 683 -4.66 -12.86 -15.37
CA VAL A 683 -3.81 -13.26 -14.23
C VAL A 683 -3.00 -12.13 -13.63
N ARG A 684 -3.10 -10.92 -14.18
CA ARG A 684 -2.47 -9.71 -13.65
C ARG A 684 -3.17 -9.30 -12.35
N ASP A 685 -2.46 -9.40 -11.22
CA ASP A 685 -3.05 -9.19 -9.89
C ASP A 685 -2.73 -7.82 -9.26
N PHE A 686 -1.95 -6.97 -9.95
CA PHE A 686 -1.47 -5.68 -9.47
C PHE A 686 -1.04 -4.78 -10.63
N ASP A 687 -1.58 -3.55 -10.67
CA ASP A 687 -1.17 -2.52 -11.62
C ASP A 687 -0.02 -1.67 -11.03
N PRO A 688 1.24 -1.83 -11.48
CA PRO A 688 2.35 -1.03 -10.96
C PRO A 688 2.34 0.44 -11.43
N THR A 689 1.43 0.80 -12.33
CA THR A 689 1.37 2.12 -12.97
C THR A 689 0.28 3.03 -12.44
N LEU A 690 -0.61 2.52 -11.59
CA LEU A 690 -1.69 3.26 -10.95
C LEU A 690 -1.40 3.46 -9.46
N ASN A 691 -1.56 4.68 -8.94
CA ASN A 691 -1.53 4.96 -7.50
C ASN A 691 -2.67 5.94 -7.16
N GLN A 692 -3.62 5.49 -6.34
CA GLN A 692 -4.80 6.28 -5.96
C GLN A 692 -4.45 7.61 -5.27
N ASN A 693 -3.29 7.69 -4.59
CA ASN A 693 -2.84 8.94 -3.98
C ASN A 693 -2.46 10.03 -5.00
N PHE A 694 -2.38 9.67 -6.29
CA PHE A 694 -1.99 10.56 -7.38
C PHE A 694 -3.08 10.70 -8.46
N THR A 695 -4.34 10.33 -8.18
CA THR A 695 -5.45 10.51 -9.13
C THR A 695 -6.16 11.86 -8.97
N THR A 696 -5.66 12.75 -8.12
CA THR A 696 -6.18 14.10 -7.91
C THR A 696 -5.18 15.15 -8.40
N CYS A 697 -5.69 16.19 -9.07
CA CYS A 697 -4.90 17.33 -9.54
C CYS A 697 -5.54 18.64 -9.09
N ASP A 698 -4.94 19.30 -8.09
CA ASP A 698 -5.46 20.57 -7.56
C ASP A 698 -5.42 21.72 -8.59
N ALA A 699 -4.54 21.62 -9.59
CA ALA A 699 -4.41 22.59 -10.67
C ALA A 699 -5.47 22.42 -11.78
N ALA A 700 -6.20 21.31 -11.79
CA ALA A 700 -7.21 21.05 -12.83
C ALA A 700 -8.41 22.00 -12.67
N PRO A 701 -8.91 22.61 -13.77
CA PRO A 701 -10.04 23.53 -13.70
C PRO A 701 -11.32 22.81 -13.32
N LYS A 702 -12.21 23.56 -12.66
CA LYS A 702 -13.62 23.18 -12.41
C LYS A 702 -14.53 24.07 -13.24
N PHE A 703 -15.67 23.53 -13.64
CA PHE A 703 -16.62 24.18 -14.55
C PHE A 703 -18.00 24.26 -13.89
N ASP A 704 -18.41 25.47 -13.51
CA ASP A 704 -19.69 25.70 -12.82
C ASP A 704 -20.88 25.18 -13.64
N VAL A 705 -20.84 25.30 -14.97
CA VAL A 705 -21.91 24.88 -15.87
C VAL A 705 -22.22 23.37 -15.77
N LEU A 706 -21.23 22.54 -15.42
CA LEU A 706 -21.43 21.09 -15.24
C LEU A 706 -22.22 20.77 -13.98
N ASP A 707 -22.12 21.60 -12.94
CA ASP A 707 -22.88 21.48 -11.70
C ASP A 707 -24.26 22.17 -11.80
N GLU A 708 -24.33 23.28 -12.52
CA GLU A 708 -25.54 24.09 -12.67
C GLU A 708 -26.65 23.38 -13.45
N LEU A 709 -26.31 22.66 -14.54
CA LEU A 709 -27.31 21.99 -15.38
C LEU A 709 -28.13 20.92 -14.63
N PRO A 710 -27.53 19.92 -13.94
CA PRO A 710 -28.28 18.99 -13.09
C PRO A 710 -29.11 19.69 -12.02
N ALA A 711 -28.59 20.77 -11.42
CA ALA A 711 -29.27 21.50 -10.36
C ALA A 711 -30.53 22.22 -10.87
N LYS A 712 -30.44 22.88 -12.04
CA LYS A 712 -31.60 23.50 -12.72
C LYS A 712 -32.65 22.47 -13.10
N GLY A 713 -32.24 21.34 -13.69
CA GLY A 713 -33.16 20.24 -14.03
C GLY A 713 -33.85 19.63 -12.81
N LYS A 714 -33.13 19.48 -11.69
CA LYS A 714 -33.71 19.04 -10.40
C LYS A 714 -34.80 20.00 -9.90
N GLU A 715 -34.58 21.30 -10.00
CA GLU A 715 -35.54 22.29 -9.54
C GLU A 715 -36.79 22.36 -10.45
N GLU A 716 -36.61 22.21 -11.76
CA GLU A 716 -37.72 22.04 -12.71
C GLU A 716 -38.54 20.79 -12.36
N ASN A 717 -37.89 19.64 -12.13
CA ASN A 717 -38.56 18.41 -11.77
C ASN A 717 -39.34 18.51 -10.45
N LYS A 718 -38.81 19.20 -9.44
CA LYS A 718 -39.53 19.41 -8.16
C LYS A 718 -40.79 20.25 -8.28
N THR A 719 -40.82 21.17 -9.25
CA THR A 719 -41.93 22.12 -9.44
C THR A 719 -42.90 21.70 -10.55
N ALA A 720 -42.58 20.64 -11.29
CA ALA A 720 -43.43 20.09 -12.35
C ALA A 720 -44.75 19.51 -11.79
N ASP A 721 -45.88 19.89 -12.41
CA ASP A 721 -47.17 19.28 -12.12
C ASP A 721 -47.34 18.00 -12.94
N ILE A 722 -47.36 16.86 -12.26
CA ILE A 722 -47.61 15.53 -12.85
C ILE A 722 -48.84 14.85 -12.23
N SER A 723 -49.75 15.64 -11.66
CA SER A 723 -50.92 15.15 -10.92
C SER A 723 -51.99 14.48 -11.79
N THR A 724 -51.99 14.75 -13.10
CA THR A 724 -52.95 14.22 -14.07
C THR A 724 -52.25 13.58 -15.26
N ALA A 725 -52.93 12.67 -15.96
CA ALA A 725 -52.38 12.02 -17.15
C ALA A 725 -52.03 13.02 -18.26
N ASP A 726 -52.84 14.07 -18.45
CA ASP A 726 -52.58 15.13 -19.44
C ASP A 726 -51.35 15.96 -19.06
N ALA A 727 -51.18 16.29 -17.77
CA ALA A 727 -50.01 17.04 -17.29
C ALA A 727 -48.71 16.21 -17.40
N GLN A 728 -48.80 14.90 -17.14
CA GLN A 728 -47.70 13.97 -17.39
C GLN A 728 -47.30 13.94 -18.86
N GLU A 729 -48.28 13.88 -19.77
CA GLU A 729 -48.01 13.90 -21.21
C GLU A 729 -47.32 15.21 -21.59
N VAL A 730 -47.89 16.36 -21.21
CA VAL A 730 -47.30 17.69 -21.49
C VAL A 730 -45.85 17.80 -21.00
N TRP A 731 -45.56 17.28 -19.81
CA TRP A 731 -44.18 17.26 -19.30
C TRP A 731 -43.28 16.37 -20.16
N LEU A 732 -43.73 15.18 -20.57
CA LEU A 732 -42.99 14.28 -21.47
C LEU A 732 -42.79 14.85 -22.87
N GLU A 733 -43.69 15.71 -23.37
CA GLU A 733 -43.56 16.33 -24.70
C GLU A 733 -42.73 17.62 -24.69
N THR A 734 -42.53 18.24 -23.52
CA THR A 734 -41.81 19.50 -23.39
C THR A 734 -40.33 19.25 -23.09
N LYS A 735 -39.47 19.90 -23.89
CA LYS A 735 -38.01 19.78 -23.81
C LYS A 735 -37.46 20.10 -22.41
N GLY A 736 -37.90 21.21 -21.80
CA GLY A 736 -37.49 21.63 -20.45
C GLY A 736 -36.06 22.20 -20.41
N ILE A 737 -35.69 22.80 -19.28
CA ILE A 737 -34.42 23.51 -19.13
C ILE A 737 -33.20 22.60 -19.31
N PHE A 738 -33.32 21.34 -18.90
CA PHE A 738 -32.22 20.37 -18.96
C PHE A 738 -31.77 20.10 -20.40
N PHE A 739 -32.71 19.87 -21.32
CA PHE A 739 -32.39 19.64 -22.72
C PHE A 739 -32.12 20.94 -23.50
N ASP A 740 -32.70 22.08 -23.09
CA ASP A 740 -32.42 23.38 -23.71
C ASP A 740 -30.98 23.85 -23.49
N GLU A 741 -30.45 23.64 -22.28
CA GLU A 741 -29.09 24.06 -21.91
C GLU A 741 -28.04 22.93 -22.06
N LEU A 742 -28.44 21.71 -22.47
CA LEU A 742 -27.53 20.57 -22.57
C LEU A 742 -26.30 20.87 -23.44
N LYS A 743 -26.52 21.56 -24.57
CA LYS A 743 -25.49 21.95 -25.54
C LYS A 743 -24.49 22.97 -24.99
N ASP A 744 -24.87 23.76 -23.98
CA ASP A 744 -23.98 24.74 -23.35
C ASP A 744 -22.89 24.05 -22.50
N THR A 745 -23.03 22.76 -22.25
CA THR A 745 -22.05 21.96 -21.49
C THR A 745 -20.96 21.32 -22.34
N LEU A 746 -20.98 21.53 -23.66
CA LEU A 746 -20.02 20.91 -24.59
C LEU A 746 -18.80 21.78 -24.91
N ILE A 747 -18.94 23.11 -24.81
CA ILE A 747 -17.81 24.07 -24.89
C ILE A 747 -17.71 24.79 -23.54
N LEU A 748 -16.76 24.35 -22.73
CA LEU A 748 -16.52 24.85 -21.40
C LEU A 748 -15.46 25.94 -21.42
N THR A 749 -15.50 26.87 -20.46
CA THR A 749 -14.47 27.89 -20.27
C THR A 749 -14.05 27.90 -18.81
N ASP A 750 -12.75 27.80 -18.55
CA ASP A 750 -12.24 27.89 -17.18
C ASP A 750 -12.09 29.33 -16.70
N HIS A 751 -11.74 29.49 -15.43
CA HIS A 751 -11.54 30.79 -14.78
C HIS A 751 -10.37 31.62 -15.35
N HIS A 752 -9.49 31.00 -16.15
CA HIS A 752 -8.41 31.68 -16.87
C HIS A 752 -8.81 32.05 -18.32
N GLY A 753 -10.03 31.71 -18.75
CA GLY A 753 -10.53 31.97 -20.09
C GLY A 753 -10.07 30.95 -21.13
N ILE A 754 -9.47 29.82 -20.72
CA ILE A 754 -9.11 28.73 -21.61
C ILE A 754 -10.37 27.91 -21.91
N LYS A 755 -10.59 27.60 -23.19
CA LYS A 755 -11.72 26.79 -23.64
C LYS A 755 -11.38 25.31 -23.64
N TRP A 756 -12.36 24.50 -23.24
CA TRP A 756 -12.30 23.05 -23.15
C TRP A 756 -13.51 22.44 -23.84
N ILE A 757 -13.32 21.30 -24.51
CA ILE A 757 -14.36 20.61 -25.27
C ILE A 757 -14.63 19.27 -24.63
N CYS A 758 -15.91 18.99 -24.38
CA CYS A 758 -16.39 17.73 -23.86
C CYS A 758 -16.34 16.65 -24.95
N LEU A 759 -15.69 15.52 -24.70
CA LEU A 759 -15.73 14.35 -25.56
C LEU A 759 -16.96 13.51 -25.17
N THR A 760 -16.93 12.79 -24.06
CA THR A 760 -18.11 12.02 -23.59
C THR A 760 -18.78 12.70 -22.40
N LYS A 761 -20.07 12.42 -22.17
CA LYS A 761 -20.78 12.88 -20.97
C LYS A 761 -21.98 12.02 -20.62
N TYR A 762 -22.11 11.71 -19.32
CA TYR A 762 -23.39 11.33 -18.71
C TYR A 762 -23.87 12.40 -17.75
N CYS A 763 -25.16 12.67 -17.75
CA CYS A 763 -25.77 13.66 -16.86
C CYS A 763 -27.20 13.25 -16.50
N ASP A 764 -27.57 13.36 -15.23
CA ASP A 764 -28.95 13.12 -14.79
C ASP A 764 -29.41 14.10 -13.69
N THR A 765 -30.72 14.18 -13.49
CA THR A 765 -31.35 15.01 -12.45
C THR A 765 -31.43 14.31 -11.08
N GLY A 766 -30.56 13.33 -10.79
CA GLY A 766 -30.43 12.67 -9.50
C GLY A 766 -31.19 11.35 -9.36
N ARG A 767 -30.68 10.27 -9.95
CA ARG A 767 -31.25 8.92 -9.86
C ARG A 767 -31.42 8.38 -8.42
N LYS A 768 -30.65 8.89 -7.45
CA LYS A 768 -30.69 8.44 -6.03
C LYS A 768 -31.92 8.92 -5.24
N ASP A 769 -32.60 9.97 -5.70
CA ASP A 769 -33.74 10.59 -4.98
C ASP A 769 -35.11 10.17 -5.57
N LEU A 770 -35.12 9.16 -6.45
CA LEU A 770 -36.32 8.73 -7.19
C LEU A 770 -37.49 8.28 -6.31
N ASN A 771 -37.19 7.74 -5.12
CA ASN A 771 -38.19 7.35 -4.12
C ASN A 771 -39.07 8.52 -3.63
N THR A 772 -38.60 9.77 -3.78
CA THR A 772 -39.30 10.98 -3.36
C THR A 772 -39.60 11.91 -4.54
N GLY A 773 -38.68 12.04 -5.50
CA GLY A 773 -38.78 12.95 -6.65
C GLY A 773 -39.62 12.43 -7.81
N LYS A 774 -39.77 11.11 -7.99
CA LYS A 774 -40.52 10.42 -9.08
C LYS A 774 -40.17 10.79 -10.52
N LEU A 775 -39.44 11.85 -10.79
CA LEU A 775 -39.07 12.32 -12.13
C LEU A 775 -37.56 12.23 -12.32
N LEU A 776 -37.15 11.67 -13.44
CA LEU A 776 -35.76 11.64 -13.88
C LEU A 776 -35.67 12.20 -15.29
N VAL A 777 -34.70 13.07 -15.51
CA VAL A 777 -34.24 13.43 -16.85
C VAL A 777 -32.76 13.07 -16.90
N TRP A 778 -32.36 12.34 -17.94
CA TRP A 778 -30.97 11.96 -18.15
C TRP A 778 -30.59 12.05 -19.62
N SER A 779 -29.29 12.15 -19.86
CA SER A 779 -28.70 12.12 -21.21
C SER A 779 -27.32 11.49 -21.20
N TRP A 780 -27.06 10.65 -22.20
CA TRP A 780 -25.75 10.21 -22.64
C TRP A 780 -25.35 10.94 -23.93
N LEU A 781 -24.11 11.41 -23.99
CA LEU A 781 -23.53 12.05 -25.16
C LEU A 781 -22.33 11.23 -25.62
N TYR A 782 -22.54 10.38 -26.63
CA TYR A 782 -21.50 9.54 -27.21
C TYR A 782 -20.75 10.31 -28.29
N ALA A 783 -19.48 10.64 -28.03
CA ALA A 783 -18.66 11.35 -29.02
C ALA A 783 -17.91 10.42 -29.96
N TYR A 784 -17.92 10.80 -31.23
CA TYR A 784 -17.19 10.12 -32.29
C TYR A 784 -16.41 11.10 -33.16
N PHE A 785 -15.24 10.64 -33.62
CA PHE A 785 -14.52 11.24 -34.72
C PHE A 785 -14.94 10.56 -36.02
N VAL A 786 -15.44 11.35 -36.97
CA VAL A 786 -16.02 10.87 -38.23
C VAL A 786 -15.47 11.67 -39.41
N SER A 787 -15.63 11.14 -40.63
CA SER A 787 -15.39 11.95 -41.84
C SER A 787 -16.45 13.05 -41.98
N PRO A 788 -16.16 14.15 -42.69
CA PRO A 788 -17.15 15.19 -42.97
C PRO A 788 -18.44 14.65 -43.62
N GLU A 789 -18.31 13.69 -44.54
CA GLU A 789 -19.45 13.07 -45.23
C GLU A 789 -20.32 12.25 -44.27
N GLN A 790 -19.71 11.53 -43.33
CA GLN A 790 -20.44 10.79 -42.30
C GLN A 790 -21.14 11.72 -41.32
N ALA A 791 -20.52 12.84 -40.94
CA ALA A 791 -21.16 13.85 -40.07
C ALA A 791 -22.42 14.43 -40.72
N ASP A 792 -22.32 14.84 -41.99
CA ASP A 792 -23.45 15.37 -42.76
C ASP A 792 -24.59 14.34 -42.90
N GLU A 793 -24.23 13.06 -43.07
CA GLU A 793 -25.20 11.97 -43.14
C GLU A 793 -25.93 11.73 -41.82
N LEU A 794 -25.19 11.59 -40.71
CA LEU A 794 -25.77 11.40 -39.37
C LEU A 794 -26.71 12.57 -39.02
N PHE A 795 -26.29 13.80 -39.31
CA PHE A 795 -27.09 14.99 -39.10
C PHE A 795 -28.40 14.96 -39.88
N ARG A 796 -28.34 14.59 -41.16
CA ARG A 796 -29.54 14.48 -42.02
C ARG A 796 -30.49 13.40 -41.52
N CYS A 797 -29.98 12.29 -40.99
CA CYS A 797 -30.81 11.23 -40.43
C CYS A 797 -31.58 11.72 -39.20
N ALA A 798 -30.92 12.44 -38.29
CA ALA A 798 -31.59 13.07 -37.16
C ALA A 798 -32.65 14.11 -37.59
N GLU A 799 -32.35 14.97 -38.58
CA GLU A 799 -33.33 15.94 -39.12
C GLU A 799 -34.56 15.27 -39.74
N ASN A 800 -34.39 14.07 -40.31
CA ASN A 800 -35.49 13.28 -40.87
C ASN A 800 -36.28 12.48 -39.82
N GLY A 801 -35.93 12.62 -38.52
CA GLY A 801 -36.56 11.87 -37.43
C GLY A 801 -36.19 10.38 -37.42
N GLN A 802 -35.09 10.00 -38.06
CA GLN A 802 -34.55 8.64 -37.98
C GLN A 802 -33.69 8.51 -36.73
N SER A 803 -33.87 7.41 -36.00
CA SER A 803 -33.06 7.16 -34.80
C SER A 803 -31.60 6.90 -35.21
N VAL A 804 -30.70 7.63 -34.56
CA VAL A 804 -29.25 7.51 -34.72
C VAL A 804 -28.62 6.69 -33.60
N ILE A 805 -29.42 6.32 -32.59
CA ILE A 805 -29.02 5.49 -31.46
C ILE A 805 -29.28 4.02 -31.78
N THR A 806 -28.20 3.26 -31.84
CA THR A 806 -28.18 1.82 -32.12
C THR A 806 -27.19 1.14 -31.18
N HIS A 807 -27.14 -0.20 -31.21
CA HIS A 807 -26.13 -0.93 -30.44
C HIS A 807 -24.69 -0.48 -30.76
N ASP A 808 -24.43 -0.11 -32.03
CA ASP A 808 -23.11 0.32 -32.49
C ASP A 808 -22.80 1.76 -32.08
N THR A 809 -23.79 2.66 -32.22
CA THR A 809 -23.62 4.11 -32.03
C THR A 809 -23.89 4.61 -30.60
N ALA A 810 -24.43 3.76 -29.73
CA ALA A 810 -24.52 3.97 -28.28
C ALA A 810 -23.77 2.83 -27.55
N SER A 811 -22.53 2.64 -27.96
CA SER A 811 -21.59 1.69 -27.35
C SER A 811 -20.57 2.43 -26.49
N HIS A 812 -19.97 1.71 -25.54
CA HIS A 812 -18.78 2.17 -24.82
C HIS A 812 -17.56 1.40 -25.33
N HIS A 813 -16.42 2.08 -25.36
CA HIS A 813 -15.15 1.45 -25.68
C HIS A 813 -14.36 1.21 -24.39
N GLU A 814 -14.48 0.02 -23.81
CA GLU A 814 -14.01 -0.27 -22.45
C GLU A 814 -13.13 -1.53 -22.36
N THR A 815 -12.28 -1.59 -21.33
CA THR A 815 -11.46 -2.78 -21.04
C THR A 815 -11.10 -2.91 -19.56
N SER A 816 -10.86 -4.14 -19.10
CA SER A 816 -10.41 -4.46 -17.75
C SER A 816 -9.02 -5.11 -17.67
N SER A 817 -8.34 -5.31 -18.80
CA SER A 817 -7.08 -6.08 -18.87
C SER A 817 -5.82 -5.22 -19.08
N VAL A 818 -5.98 -3.91 -19.26
CA VAL A 818 -4.90 -2.95 -19.55
C VAL A 818 -4.58 -2.10 -18.31
N PHE A 819 -3.30 -1.99 -17.97
CA PHE A 819 -2.84 -1.11 -16.89
C PHE A 819 -2.93 0.37 -17.28
N ASN A 820 -3.09 1.26 -16.29
CA ASN A 820 -3.27 2.70 -16.53
C ASN A 820 -2.27 3.33 -17.51
N ARG A 821 -0.96 3.16 -17.27
CA ARG A 821 0.07 3.76 -18.12
C ARG A 821 0.58 2.83 -19.23
N GLU A 822 -0.08 1.70 -19.49
CA GLU A 822 0.12 0.90 -20.71
C GLU A 822 -0.63 1.49 -21.90
N TYR A 823 -1.80 2.09 -21.65
CA TYR A 823 -2.59 2.71 -22.68
C TYR A 823 -1.94 4.01 -23.20
N PRO A 824 -1.86 4.23 -24.53
CA PRO A 824 -2.36 3.39 -25.63
C PRO A 824 -1.28 2.53 -26.33
N TRP A 825 -0.04 2.49 -25.81
CA TRP A 825 1.14 2.06 -26.57
C TRP A 825 1.51 0.58 -26.43
N SER A 826 1.06 -0.08 -25.36
CA SER A 826 1.43 -1.46 -25.04
C SER A 826 0.87 -2.47 -26.04
N PRO A 827 1.51 -3.64 -26.23
CA PRO A 827 0.91 -4.75 -26.97
C PRO A 827 -0.50 -5.14 -26.53
N SER A 828 -0.79 -5.03 -25.22
CA SER A 828 -2.13 -5.25 -24.65
C SER A 828 -3.21 -4.31 -25.21
N CYS A 829 -2.82 -3.15 -25.73
CA CYS A 829 -3.73 -2.15 -26.30
C CYS A 829 -4.02 -2.36 -27.79
N LYS A 830 -3.36 -3.31 -28.48
CA LYS A 830 -3.46 -3.43 -29.93
C LYS A 830 -4.88 -3.76 -30.40
N GLU A 831 -5.50 -4.75 -29.77
CA GLU A 831 -6.87 -5.17 -30.09
C GLU A 831 -7.88 -4.13 -29.64
N LEU A 832 -7.70 -3.61 -28.41
CA LEU A 832 -8.47 -2.49 -27.87
C LEU A 832 -8.50 -1.30 -28.85
N ASN A 833 -7.33 -0.80 -29.24
CA ASN A 833 -7.23 0.33 -30.16
C ASN A 833 -7.90 0.06 -31.54
N ALA A 834 -7.98 -1.20 -31.96
CA ALA A 834 -8.70 -1.58 -33.17
C ALA A 834 -10.23 -1.55 -32.96
N TYR A 835 -10.71 -2.03 -31.81
CA TYR A 835 -12.12 -2.00 -31.42
C TYR A 835 -12.67 -0.60 -31.13
N ALA A 836 -11.81 0.41 -30.96
CA ALA A 836 -12.22 1.80 -30.91
C ALA A 836 -12.95 2.27 -32.19
N TRP A 837 -12.72 1.59 -33.32
CA TRP A 837 -13.41 1.82 -34.59
C TRP A 837 -14.64 0.94 -34.70
N VAL A 838 -15.82 1.56 -34.70
CA VAL A 838 -17.10 0.87 -34.79
C VAL A 838 -17.67 0.99 -36.20
N ASP A 839 -18.14 -0.13 -36.76
CA ASP A 839 -18.88 -0.16 -38.03
C ASP A 839 -20.32 0.32 -37.80
N ALA A 840 -20.57 1.63 -37.92
CA ALA A 840 -21.86 2.21 -37.58
C ALA A 840 -22.93 1.94 -38.63
N GLN A 841 -24.09 1.47 -38.16
CA GLN A 841 -25.31 1.29 -38.92
C GLN A 841 -26.45 2.04 -38.25
N ILE A 842 -27.32 2.68 -39.03
CA ILE A 842 -28.49 3.41 -38.52
C ILE A 842 -29.78 2.84 -39.11
N LYS A 843 -30.87 2.92 -38.36
CA LYS A 843 -32.16 2.42 -38.82
C LYS A 843 -32.82 3.44 -39.73
N THR A 844 -33.28 3.01 -40.91
CA THR A 844 -33.90 3.94 -41.88
C THR A 844 -35.37 4.24 -41.57
N GLY A 845 -36.00 3.46 -40.69
CA GLY A 845 -37.45 3.48 -40.46
C GLY A 845 -38.26 2.74 -41.52
N GLU A 846 -37.60 2.19 -42.56
CA GLU A 846 -38.22 1.36 -43.60
C GLU A 846 -38.13 -0.12 -43.22
N TYR A 847 -39.15 -0.91 -43.58
CA TYR A 847 -39.19 -2.35 -43.26
C TYR A 847 -39.19 -3.19 -44.54
N GLU A 848 -38.31 -4.17 -44.59
CA GLU A 848 -38.38 -5.25 -45.55
C GLU A 848 -39.02 -6.51 -44.95
N THR A 849 -39.63 -7.32 -45.80
CA THR A 849 -40.20 -8.61 -45.38
C THR A 849 -39.22 -9.70 -45.75
N VAL A 850 -38.58 -10.29 -44.74
CA VAL A 850 -37.57 -11.34 -44.91
C VAL A 850 -38.17 -12.68 -44.52
N LYS A 851 -37.84 -13.71 -45.29
CA LYS A 851 -38.15 -15.11 -44.94
C LYS A 851 -36.97 -15.68 -44.19
N GLU A 852 -37.15 -15.94 -42.91
CA GLU A 852 -36.13 -16.55 -42.07
C GLU A 852 -36.57 -17.97 -41.74
N ILE A 853 -35.63 -18.91 -41.86
CA ILE A 853 -35.83 -20.29 -41.41
C ILE A 853 -35.38 -20.28 -39.95
N ILE A 854 -36.34 -20.31 -39.03
CA ILE A 854 -36.06 -20.33 -37.60
C ILE A 854 -36.16 -21.75 -37.06
N GLU A 855 -35.27 -22.01 -36.12
CA GLU A 855 -35.23 -23.24 -35.34
C GLU A 855 -36.38 -23.22 -34.33
N VAL A 856 -37.34 -24.15 -34.47
CA VAL A 856 -38.45 -24.30 -33.54
C VAL A 856 -38.13 -25.49 -32.64
N PRO A 857 -37.89 -25.28 -31.33
CA PRO A 857 -37.68 -26.38 -30.40
C PRO A 857 -38.92 -27.28 -30.38
N ASP A 858 -38.74 -28.58 -30.57
CA ASP A 858 -39.83 -29.55 -30.39
C ASP A 858 -40.11 -29.73 -28.89
N ILE A 859 -40.95 -28.85 -28.34
CA ILE A 859 -41.39 -28.85 -26.94
C ILE A 859 -42.42 -29.95 -26.63
N SER A 860 -42.82 -30.78 -27.60
CA SER A 860 -43.81 -31.84 -27.42
C SER A 860 -43.39 -32.86 -26.34
N LEU A 861 -42.09 -33.13 -26.21
CA LEU A 861 -41.52 -33.99 -25.16
C LEU A 861 -41.57 -33.35 -23.77
N ILE A 862 -41.36 -32.03 -23.67
CA ILE A 862 -41.47 -31.25 -22.43
C ILE A 862 -42.93 -31.13 -22.01
N GLU A 863 -43.85 -30.90 -22.94
CA GLU A 863 -45.29 -30.91 -22.68
C GLU A 863 -45.78 -32.30 -22.27
N ALA A 864 -45.27 -33.38 -22.89
CA ALA A 864 -45.57 -34.75 -22.47
C ALA A 864 -45.05 -35.06 -21.06
N LEU A 865 -43.86 -34.55 -20.69
CA LEU A 865 -43.32 -34.61 -19.34
C LEU A 865 -44.17 -33.83 -18.32
N PHE A 866 -44.61 -32.62 -18.66
CA PHE A 866 -45.55 -31.85 -17.84
C PHE A 866 -46.91 -32.53 -17.71
N CYS A 867 -47.42 -33.21 -18.74
CA CYS A 867 -48.64 -34.01 -18.63
C CYS A 867 -48.44 -35.31 -17.83
N LYS A 868 -47.24 -35.89 -17.84
CA LYS A 868 -46.91 -37.12 -17.12
C LYS A 868 -46.62 -36.89 -15.63
N TYR A 869 -46.12 -35.70 -15.26
CA TYR A 869 -45.70 -35.35 -13.89
C TYR A 869 -46.39 -34.13 -13.27
N GLY A 870 -47.11 -33.31 -14.03
CA GLY A 870 -47.78 -32.07 -13.58
C GLY A 870 -49.14 -32.26 -12.92
N GLY A 871 -49.39 -33.43 -12.34
CA GLY A 871 -50.64 -33.79 -11.67
C GLY A 871 -50.55 -33.93 -10.16
N LEU A 872 -49.68 -33.20 -9.45
CA LEU A 872 -49.63 -33.21 -7.98
C LEU A 872 -49.10 -31.89 -7.41
N ILE A 873 -49.99 -30.90 -7.19
CA ILE A 873 -49.83 -29.93 -6.09
C ILE A 873 -51.21 -29.69 -5.48
N GLU A 874 -51.53 -30.45 -4.43
CA GLU A 874 -52.27 -29.96 -3.26
C GLU A 874 -51.97 -30.89 -2.06
N ASP A 875 -51.26 -30.33 -1.07
CA ASP A 875 -51.12 -30.70 0.34
C ASP A 875 -51.05 -32.19 0.74
N LYS A 876 -49.84 -32.66 1.13
CA LYS A 876 -49.53 -33.16 2.49
C LYS A 876 -48.14 -33.81 2.63
N GLU A 877 -47.48 -33.43 3.72
CA GLU A 877 -46.52 -34.17 4.58
C GLU A 877 -45.51 -35.15 3.93
N GLN A 878 -44.24 -34.76 4.03
CA GLN A 878 -43.05 -35.56 3.70
C GLN A 878 -42.99 -36.89 4.49
N LYS A 879 -42.88 -37.99 3.75
CA LYS A 879 -42.13 -39.18 4.16
C LYS A 879 -41.23 -39.63 3.02
N GLU A 880 -39.98 -39.88 3.38
CA GLU A 880 -38.92 -40.47 2.58
C GLU A 880 -39.34 -41.87 2.10
N GLU A 881 -39.18 -42.15 0.82
CA GLU A 881 -39.05 -43.53 0.32
C GLU A 881 -38.16 -43.54 -0.94
N GLU A 882 -37.22 -44.49 -0.91
CA GLU A 882 -36.20 -44.79 -1.92
C GLU A 882 -36.80 -45.02 -3.31
N PHE A 883 -36.21 -44.44 -4.35
CA PHE A 883 -36.41 -44.90 -5.72
C PHE A 883 -35.12 -45.52 -6.25
N ALA A 884 -35.25 -46.82 -6.53
CA ALA A 884 -34.26 -47.68 -7.15
C ALA A 884 -33.97 -47.27 -8.59
N GLU A 885 -32.74 -47.55 -9.02
CA GLU A 885 -32.28 -47.58 -10.40
C GLU A 885 -33.18 -48.51 -11.24
N ASP A 886 -33.73 -47.98 -12.34
CA ASP A 886 -34.18 -48.79 -13.45
C ASP A 886 -33.97 -48.02 -14.77
N GLY A 887 -33.12 -48.59 -15.63
CA GLY A 887 -33.15 -48.45 -17.08
C GLY A 887 -32.65 -47.13 -17.69
N GLU A 888 -31.46 -47.17 -18.28
CA GLU A 888 -31.09 -46.33 -19.42
C GLU A 888 -32.13 -46.49 -20.55
N GLU A 889 -33.05 -45.53 -20.70
CA GLU A 889 -33.69 -45.27 -21.98
C GLU A 889 -32.86 -44.20 -22.69
N ASP A 890 -32.26 -44.57 -23.83
CA ASP A 890 -31.56 -43.66 -24.74
C ASP A 890 -32.45 -42.44 -25.05
N PHE A 891 -32.10 -41.29 -24.49
CA PHE A 891 -32.71 -40.01 -24.83
C PHE A 891 -32.18 -39.57 -26.20
N GLU A 892 -32.89 -39.94 -27.28
CA GLU A 892 -32.67 -39.31 -28.58
C GLU A 892 -33.13 -37.85 -28.51
N ILE A 893 -32.18 -36.91 -28.68
CA ILE A 893 -32.48 -35.49 -28.85
C ILE A 893 -33.40 -35.36 -30.07
N PRO A 894 -34.62 -34.82 -29.93
CA PRO A 894 -35.55 -34.71 -31.05
C PRO A 894 -34.92 -33.86 -32.16
N ALA A 895 -35.11 -34.29 -33.41
CA ALA A 895 -34.58 -33.58 -34.56
C ALA A 895 -35.13 -32.15 -34.59
N ILE A 896 -34.22 -31.20 -34.76
CA ILE A 896 -34.52 -29.78 -34.90
C ILE A 896 -35.52 -29.59 -36.05
N GLN A 897 -36.68 -29.00 -35.75
CA GLN A 897 -37.66 -28.62 -36.75
C GLN A 897 -37.42 -27.17 -37.18
N PHE A 898 -37.44 -26.95 -38.48
CA PHE A 898 -37.24 -25.63 -39.08
C PHE A 898 -38.57 -25.13 -39.65
N GLU A 899 -39.05 -23.98 -39.18
CA GLU A 899 -40.21 -23.30 -39.77
C GLU A 899 -39.76 -22.07 -40.56
N GLU A 900 -40.33 -21.89 -41.75
CA GLU A 900 -40.25 -20.61 -42.47
C GLU A 900 -41.17 -19.60 -41.79
N LYS A 901 -40.58 -18.61 -41.10
CA LYS A 901 -41.34 -17.49 -40.53
C LYS A 901 -41.05 -16.21 -41.31
N ILE A 902 -42.12 -15.52 -41.66
CA ILE A 902 -42.04 -14.23 -42.32
C ILE A 902 -41.87 -13.17 -41.23
N ARG A 903 -40.72 -12.49 -41.21
CA ARG A 903 -40.43 -11.41 -40.26
C ARG A 903 -40.26 -10.09 -41.02
N LYS A 904 -40.79 -9.01 -40.44
CA LYS A 904 -40.44 -7.66 -40.87
C LYS A 904 -39.10 -7.29 -40.23
N ARG A 905 -38.08 -7.06 -41.04
CA ARG A 905 -36.77 -6.53 -40.62
C ARG A 905 -36.71 -5.06 -41.00
N GLU A 906 -36.28 -4.23 -40.06
CA GLU A 906 -36.02 -2.82 -40.35
C GLU A 906 -34.74 -2.71 -41.19
N ILE A 907 -34.78 -1.93 -42.25
CA ILE A 907 -33.64 -1.73 -43.15
C ILE A 907 -32.62 -0.85 -42.41
N GLU A 908 -31.38 -1.31 -42.39
CA GLU A 908 -30.25 -0.60 -41.83
C GLU A 908 -29.47 0.08 -42.95
N LYS A 909 -29.03 1.31 -42.70
CA LYS A 909 -28.15 2.07 -43.59
C LYS A 909 -26.75 2.10 -42.99
N GLU A 910 -25.78 1.68 -43.78
CA GLU A 910 -24.37 1.70 -43.40
C GLU A 910 -23.82 3.13 -43.46
N ILE A 911 -23.28 3.60 -42.33
CA ILE A 911 -22.53 4.87 -42.21
C ILE A 911 -21.03 4.61 -42.41
N GLY A 912 -20.57 3.40 -42.09
CA GLY A 912 -19.18 2.98 -42.14
C GLY A 912 -18.46 3.20 -40.81
N LYS A 913 -17.13 3.06 -40.81
CA LYS A 913 -16.34 3.12 -39.58
C LYS A 913 -16.31 4.52 -38.98
N ILE A 914 -16.69 4.62 -37.72
CA ILE A 914 -16.58 5.81 -36.88
C ILE A 914 -15.68 5.50 -35.67
N LEU A 915 -14.93 6.49 -35.17
CA LEU A 915 -13.96 6.29 -34.10
C LEU A 915 -14.50 6.85 -32.79
N HIS A 916 -14.56 6.03 -31.74
CA HIS A 916 -14.83 6.50 -30.38
C HIS A 916 -13.87 7.63 -29.96
N ALA A 917 -14.40 8.70 -29.38
CA ALA A 917 -13.57 9.81 -28.91
C ALA A 917 -12.89 9.52 -27.56
N THR A 918 -13.42 8.56 -26.80
CA THR A 918 -12.95 8.19 -25.45
C THR A 918 -12.73 6.68 -25.32
N THR A 919 -12.12 6.25 -24.22
CA THR A 919 -11.88 4.84 -23.87
C THR A 919 -11.90 4.70 -22.37
N ASP A 920 -12.62 3.72 -21.86
CA ASP A 920 -12.87 3.53 -20.44
C ASP A 920 -12.03 2.37 -19.92
N LEU A 921 -11.14 2.65 -18.95
CA LEU A 921 -10.35 1.62 -18.28
C LEU A 921 -11.04 1.24 -16.97
N LEU A 922 -11.35 -0.04 -16.80
CA LEU A 922 -12.13 -0.61 -15.70
C LEU A 922 -11.25 -1.54 -14.85
N TRP A 923 -10.68 -1.04 -13.76
CA TRP A 923 -9.81 -1.85 -12.89
C TRP A 923 -10.59 -2.53 -11.75
N GLU A 924 -11.59 -3.33 -12.11
CA GLU A 924 -12.48 -4.00 -11.15
C GLU A 924 -12.07 -5.45 -10.84
N ALA A 925 -11.34 -6.08 -11.77
CA ALA A 925 -11.01 -7.51 -11.71
C ALA A 925 -9.66 -7.83 -11.02
N GLU A 926 -8.85 -6.82 -10.73
CA GLU A 926 -7.52 -7.01 -10.12
C GLU A 926 -7.59 -7.21 -8.59
N TYR A 927 -6.61 -7.93 -8.04
CA TYR A 927 -6.47 -8.15 -6.60
C TYR A 927 -5.50 -7.16 -5.93
N ASP A 928 -5.35 -5.95 -6.48
CA ASP A 928 -4.45 -4.91 -5.96
C ASP A 928 -4.97 -4.37 -4.62
N ALA A 929 -4.26 -4.69 -3.53
CA ALA A 929 -4.67 -4.31 -2.19
C ALA A 929 -4.53 -2.81 -1.88
N THR A 930 -3.92 -2.03 -2.79
CA THR A 930 -3.82 -0.57 -2.67
C THR A 930 -5.07 0.17 -3.18
N LYS A 931 -6.06 -0.56 -3.71
CA LYS A 931 -7.34 -0.01 -4.17
C LYS A 931 -8.40 -0.20 -3.09
N GLU A 932 -8.97 0.88 -2.57
CA GLU A 932 -10.07 0.79 -1.59
C GLU A 932 -11.39 0.34 -2.22
N ASN A 933 -11.61 0.68 -3.50
CA ASN A 933 -12.81 0.37 -4.28
C ASN A 933 -12.42 0.12 -5.74
N ALA A 934 -13.36 -0.42 -6.52
CA ALA A 934 -13.25 -0.46 -7.98
C ALA A 934 -12.97 0.96 -8.52
N ILE A 935 -11.98 1.06 -9.41
CA ILE A 935 -11.60 2.30 -10.07
C ILE A 935 -11.93 2.15 -11.54
N SER A 936 -12.69 3.10 -12.09
CA SER A 936 -12.82 3.31 -13.52
C SER A 936 -12.34 4.70 -13.89
N GLN A 937 -11.74 4.84 -15.07
CA GLN A 937 -11.34 6.13 -15.61
C GLN A 937 -11.62 6.20 -17.11
N SER A 938 -12.27 7.27 -17.53
CA SER A 938 -12.53 7.57 -18.93
C SER A 938 -11.37 8.41 -19.48
N LEU A 939 -10.75 7.98 -20.57
CA LEU A 939 -9.56 8.62 -21.15
C LEU A 939 -9.84 9.05 -22.60
N PRO A 940 -9.10 10.03 -23.15
CA PRO A 940 -9.16 10.31 -24.58
C PRO A 940 -8.76 9.09 -25.42
N CYS A 941 -9.30 8.94 -26.64
CA CYS A 941 -8.96 7.80 -27.48
C CYS A 941 -7.49 7.80 -27.90
N SER A 942 -6.96 6.61 -28.20
CA SER A 942 -5.55 6.36 -28.52
C SER A 942 -5.06 7.23 -29.67
N LYS A 943 -5.88 7.37 -30.71
CA LYS A 943 -5.57 8.19 -31.89
C LYS A 943 -5.30 9.66 -31.52
N LEU A 944 -6.10 10.23 -30.61
CA LEU A 944 -5.92 11.61 -30.14
C LEU A 944 -4.64 11.74 -29.29
N ILE A 945 -4.43 10.82 -28.35
CA ILE A 945 -3.23 10.78 -27.49
C ILE A 945 -1.95 10.73 -28.33
N GLU A 946 -1.86 9.78 -29.27
CA GLU A 946 -0.66 9.57 -30.08
C GLU A 946 -0.40 10.73 -31.05
N THR A 947 -1.43 11.19 -31.77
CA THR A 947 -1.32 12.26 -32.78
C THR A 947 -0.88 13.59 -32.16
N MET A 948 -1.30 13.83 -30.91
CA MET A 948 -0.98 15.03 -30.15
C MET A 948 0.16 14.82 -29.15
N SER A 949 0.73 13.61 -29.09
CA SER A 949 1.83 13.24 -28.20
C SER A 949 1.54 13.56 -26.72
N LEU A 950 0.30 13.33 -26.30
CA LEU A 950 -0.14 13.57 -24.94
C LEU A 950 0.43 12.52 -23.99
N ARG A 951 0.78 12.92 -22.77
CA ARG A 951 1.38 12.02 -21.77
C ARG A 951 0.88 12.33 -20.37
N GLN A 952 0.70 11.30 -19.56
CA GLN A 952 0.51 11.49 -18.12
C GLN A 952 1.83 11.92 -17.48
N GLN A 953 1.76 12.76 -16.45
CA GLN A 953 2.93 13.24 -15.69
C GLN A 953 2.90 12.73 -14.24
N GLN A 954 2.82 13.62 -13.26
CA GLN A 954 2.80 13.26 -11.84
C GLN A 954 1.48 12.60 -11.46
N GLU A 955 0.37 13.12 -11.97
CA GLU A 955 -0.98 12.65 -11.68
C GLU A 955 -1.44 11.58 -12.68
N ASP A 956 -2.06 10.53 -12.16
CA ASP A 956 -2.66 9.44 -12.92
C ASP A 956 -4.04 9.88 -13.46
N GLY A 957 -4.28 9.68 -14.76
CA GLY A 957 -5.52 10.06 -15.46
C GLY A 957 -5.52 11.48 -16.07
N PHE A 958 -4.50 12.30 -15.79
CA PHE A 958 -4.35 13.64 -16.36
C PHE A 958 -3.31 13.66 -17.48
N TYR A 959 -3.70 14.14 -18.66
CA TYR A 959 -2.84 14.20 -19.84
C TYR A 959 -2.33 15.62 -20.08
N TYR A 960 -1.03 15.71 -20.33
CA TYR A 960 -0.32 16.95 -20.61
C TYR A 960 0.23 16.94 -22.03
N ASP A 961 0.31 18.13 -22.64
CA ASP A 961 0.96 18.31 -23.92
C ASP A 961 2.49 18.33 -23.82
N SER A 962 3.18 18.42 -24.96
CA SER A 962 4.64 18.48 -25.04
C SER A 962 5.29 19.69 -24.33
N ASN A 963 4.52 20.74 -24.01
CA ASN A 963 4.99 21.90 -23.24
C ASN A 963 4.72 21.75 -21.73
N GLY A 964 4.14 20.62 -21.30
CA GLY A 964 3.77 20.35 -19.92
C GLY A 964 2.52 21.08 -19.46
N MET A 965 1.67 21.57 -20.36
CA MET A 965 0.38 22.15 -19.98
C MET A 965 -0.72 21.10 -20.02
N LEU A 966 -1.62 21.12 -19.02
CA LEU A 966 -2.74 20.20 -18.93
C LEU A 966 -3.60 20.28 -20.20
N ALA A 967 -3.86 19.14 -20.82
CA ALA A 967 -4.46 19.02 -22.15
C ALA A 967 -5.77 18.23 -22.14
N ALA A 968 -5.90 17.19 -21.32
CA ALA A 968 -7.14 16.42 -21.20
C ALA A 968 -7.23 15.68 -19.86
N PHE A 969 -8.44 15.47 -19.36
CA PHE A 969 -8.73 14.67 -18.15
C PHE A 969 -10.23 14.35 -18.05
N ASP A 970 -10.60 13.44 -17.15
CA ASP A 970 -12.00 13.15 -16.80
C ASP A 970 -12.44 14.04 -15.62
N THR A 971 -13.54 14.77 -15.78
CA THR A 971 -14.09 15.62 -14.70
C THR A 971 -14.65 14.82 -13.54
N ASP A 972 -14.77 13.48 -13.64
CA ASP A 972 -15.10 12.66 -12.47
C ASP A 972 -14.04 12.79 -11.36
N LEU A 973 -12.78 12.99 -11.77
CA LEU A 973 -11.63 13.20 -10.89
C LEU A 973 -11.65 14.57 -10.16
N THR A 974 -12.47 15.53 -10.61
CA THR A 974 -12.51 16.90 -10.06
C THR A 974 -13.88 17.34 -9.51
N GLN A 975 -14.97 16.92 -10.15
CA GLN A 975 -16.36 17.32 -9.86
C GLN A 975 -17.34 16.14 -9.78
N LYS A 976 -16.88 14.88 -9.88
CA LYS A 976 -17.75 13.67 -9.87
C LYS A 976 -18.83 13.69 -10.96
N VAL A 977 -18.50 14.28 -12.11
CA VAL A 977 -19.31 14.29 -13.32
C VAL A 977 -18.51 13.52 -14.35
N ASN A 978 -19.04 12.40 -14.86
CA ASN A 978 -18.36 11.62 -15.90
C ASN A 978 -18.36 12.43 -17.20
N SER A 979 -17.22 13.07 -17.49
CA SER A 979 -17.01 13.80 -18.72
C SER A 979 -15.53 13.96 -19.03
N VAL A 980 -15.07 13.28 -20.09
CA VAL A 980 -13.72 13.49 -20.62
C VAL A 980 -13.67 14.80 -21.36
N ILE A 981 -12.77 15.69 -20.97
CA ILE A 981 -12.60 16.99 -21.61
C ILE A 981 -11.20 17.14 -22.21
N VAL A 982 -11.10 17.90 -23.29
CA VAL A 982 -9.85 18.22 -23.97
C VAL A 982 -9.74 19.72 -24.24
N ARG A 983 -8.56 20.29 -24.07
CA ARG A 983 -8.31 21.71 -24.34
C ARG A 983 -8.56 22.01 -25.82
N LYS A 984 -9.28 23.10 -26.12
CA LYS A 984 -9.79 23.39 -27.46
C LYS A 984 -8.70 23.44 -28.53
N ASP A 985 -7.58 24.09 -28.25
CA ASP A 985 -6.44 24.22 -29.18
C ASP A 985 -5.86 22.85 -29.57
N ILE A 986 -5.83 21.90 -28.64
CA ILE A 986 -5.37 20.53 -28.87
C ILE A 986 -6.35 19.80 -29.79
N LEU A 987 -7.65 19.89 -29.49
CA LEU A 987 -8.68 19.27 -30.33
C LEU A 987 -8.72 19.86 -31.74
N ASP A 988 -8.73 21.18 -31.88
CA ASP A 988 -8.74 21.86 -33.19
C ASP A 988 -7.53 21.42 -34.04
N THR A 989 -6.35 21.34 -33.41
CA THR A 989 -5.13 20.88 -34.08
C THR A 989 -5.25 19.42 -34.50
N PHE A 990 -5.82 18.56 -33.65
CA PHE A 990 -6.07 17.17 -33.98
C PHE A 990 -7.02 17.03 -35.19
N LEU A 991 -8.18 17.68 -35.16
CA LEU A 991 -9.16 17.65 -36.25
C LEU A 991 -8.56 18.20 -37.56
N SER A 992 -7.77 19.27 -37.49
CA SER A 992 -7.06 19.80 -38.66
C SER A 992 -6.02 18.84 -39.23
N LYS A 993 -5.33 18.05 -38.40
CA LYS A 993 -4.32 17.06 -38.84
C LYS A 993 -4.96 15.82 -39.47
N THR A 994 -6.10 15.38 -38.93
CA THR A 994 -6.77 14.15 -39.37
C THR A 994 -7.81 14.37 -40.46
N GLY A 995 -8.34 15.60 -40.59
CA GLY A 995 -9.45 15.92 -41.49
C GLY A 995 -10.81 15.40 -41.00
N MET A 996 -10.91 14.98 -39.74
CA MET A 996 -12.14 14.47 -39.13
C MET A 996 -13.01 15.60 -38.57
N LYS A 997 -14.28 15.31 -38.32
CA LYS A 997 -15.20 16.10 -37.50
C LYS A 997 -15.49 15.39 -36.18
N LEU A 998 -15.75 16.17 -35.14
CA LEU A 998 -16.29 15.68 -33.87
C LEU A 998 -17.81 15.78 -33.90
N VAL A 999 -18.49 14.67 -33.62
CA VAL A 999 -19.94 14.59 -33.48
C VAL A 999 -20.31 13.99 -32.14
N TRP A 1000 -21.43 14.42 -31.55
CA TRP A 1000 -22.04 13.77 -30.40
C TRP A 1000 -23.39 13.18 -30.82
N LEU A 1001 -23.56 11.90 -30.56
CA LEU A 1001 -24.84 11.21 -30.68
C LEU A 1001 -25.47 11.22 -29.29
N VAL A 1002 -26.59 11.91 -29.16
CA VAL A 1002 -27.25 12.14 -27.88
C VAL A 1002 -28.39 11.15 -27.73
N ASP A 1003 -28.35 10.37 -26.66
CA ASP A 1003 -29.42 9.50 -26.19
C ASP A 1003 -29.94 10.06 -24.87
N ALA A 1004 -31.23 10.38 -24.79
CA ALA A 1004 -31.77 11.07 -23.64
C ALA A 1004 -33.22 10.69 -23.40
N GLU A 1005 -33.60 10.62 -22.12
CA GLU A 1005 -34.96 10.28 -21.74
C GLU A 1005 -35.49 11.19 -20.63
N LYS A 1006 -36.82 11.30 -20.62
CA LYS A 1006 -37.59 11.79 -19.46
C LYS A 1006 -38.41 10.64 -18.92
N GLU A 1007 -38.18 10.26 -17.67
CA GLU A 1007 -38.84 9.13 -17.02
C GLU A 1007 -39.73 9.59 -15.86
N ILE A 1008 -40.89 8.94 -15.74
CA ILE A 1008 -41.80 9.06 -14.60
C ILE A 1008 -41.81 7.73 -13.86
N HIS A 1009 -41.36 7.72 -12.61
CA HIS A 1009 -41.23 6.52 -11.79
C HIS A 1009 -42.35 6.35 -10.75
N ALA A 1010 -42.62 5.10 -10.41
CA ALA A 1010 -43.36 4.71 -9.23
C ALA A 1010 -42.45 4.72 -7.97
N GLY A 1011 -43.06 4.59 -6.79
CA GLY A 1011 -42.33 4.57 -5.51
C GLY A 1011 -41.42 3.35 -5.30
N ASP A 1012 -41.45 2.37 -6.20
CA ASP A 1012 -40.61 1.17 -6.23
C ASP A 1012 -39.51 1.22 -7.31
N TYR A 1013 -39.23 2.41 -7.84
CA TYR A 1013 -38.27 2.69 -8.92
C TYR A 1013 -38.69 2.22 -10.33
N SER A 1014 -39.84 1.55 -10.50
CA SER A 1014 -40.31 1.16 -11.82
C SER A 1014 -40.69 2.37 -12.69
N ILE A 1015 -40.36 2.32 -13.98
CA ILE A 1015 -40.72 3.34 -14.97
C ILE A 1015 -42.19 3.14 -15.36
N ILE A 1016 -43.01 4.18 -15.20
CA ILE A 1016 -44.45 4.18 -15.56
C ILE A 1016 -44.65 4.70 -16.98
N LYS A 1017 -44.00 5.82 -17.30
CA LYS A 1017 -44.03 6.47 -18.61
C LYS A 1017 -42.67 7.08 -18.88
N TRP A 1018 -42.28 7.14 -20.15
CA TRP A 1018 -41.07 7.81 -20.57
C TRP A 1018 -41.25 8.45 -21.95
N SER A 1019 -40.33 9.33 -22.32
CA SER A 1019 -40.20 9.85 -23.68
C SER A 1019 -38.73 9.86 -24.12
N ASP A 1020 -38.51 9.42 -25.36
CA ASP A 1020 -37.17 9.31 -25.97
C ASP A 1020 -36.83 10.58 -26.75
N TRP A 1021 -35.61 11.06 -26.55
CA TRP A 1021 -35.08 12.26 -27.15
C TRP A 1021 -33.69 11.98 -27.73
N GLU A 1022 -33.48 12.35 -28.98
CA GLU A 1022 -32.21 12.15 -29.66
C GLU A 1022 -31.70 13.44 -30.29
N ALA A 1023 -30.38 13.54 -30.46
CA ALA A 1023 -29.75 14.62 -31.21
C ALA A 1023 -28.46 14.16 -31.89
N VAL A 1024 -28.11 14.85 -32.97
CA VAL A 1024 -26.75 14.81 -33.53
C VAL A 1024 -26.17 16.21 -33.43
N PHE A 1025 -25.20 16.38 -32.53
CA PHE A 1025 -24.47 17.63 -32.41
C PHE A 1025 -23.17 17.56 -33.20
N ILE A 1026 -22.86 18.62 -33.94
CA ILE A 1026 -21.61 18.73 -34.71
C ILE A 1026 -20.79 19.91 -34.20
N TYR A 1027 -19.50 19.65 -33.95
CA TYR A 1027 -18.55 20.69 -33.58
C TYR A 1027 -18.12 21.53 -34.79
N GLU A 1028 -18.36 22.85 -34.73
CA GLU A 1028 -18.01 23.81 -35.79
C GLU A 1028 -16.96 24.85 -35.30
N GLY A 1029 -16.10 24.45 -34.37
CA GLY A 1029 -15.01 25.26 -33.82
C GLY A 1029 -15.45 26.18 -32.69
N ASP A 1030 -16.24 27.21 -32.96
CA ASP A 1030 -16.69 28.17 -31.93
C ASP A 1030 -18.17 27.98 -31.52
N SER A 1031 -18.86 27.07 -32.19
CA SER A 1031 -20.26 26.75 -31.93
C SER A 1031 -20.53 25.27 -32.16
N ILE A 1032 -21.72 24.83 -31.76
CA ILE A 1032 -22.22 23.49 -32.00
C ILE A 1032 -23.47 23.60 -32.87
N ALA A 1033 -23.55 22.80 -33.92
CA ALA A 1033 -24.75 22.67 -34.76
C ALA A 1033 -25.62 21.50 -34.29
N GLY A 1034 -26.92 21.54 -34.60
CA GLY A 1034 -27.89 20.52 -34.22
C GLY A 1034 -28.80 20.93 -33.06
N GLU A 1035 -29.94 20.26 -33.00
CA GLU A 1035 -31.00 20.41 -32.01
C GLU A 1035 -31.45 19.02 -31.55
N ILE A 1036 -31.93 18.95 -30.30
CA ILE A 1036 -32.49 17.72 -29.75
C ILE A 1036 -33.97 17.63 -30.09
N HIS A 1037 -34.40 16.45 -30.52
CA HIS A 1037 -35.74 16.19 -31.01
C HIS A 1037 -36.33 14.97 -30.29
N ARG A 1038 -37.63 15.02 -30.01
CA ARG A 1038 -38.37 13.87 -29.50
C ARG A 1038 -38.62 12.89 -30.64
N LEU A 1039 -38.39 11.60 -30.38
CA LEU A 1039 -38.82 10.56 -31.30
C LEU A 1039 -40.33 10.35 -31.19
N GLN A 1040 -41.05 10.32 -32.32
CA GLN A 1040 -42.46 9.95 -32.32
C GLN A 1040 -42.57 8.45 -32.06
N GLY A 1041 -43.11 8.09 -30.88
CA GLY A 1041 -43.13 6.72 -30.40
C GLY A 1041 -43.80 5.73 -31.36
N LYS A 1042 -43.21 4.53 -31.46
CA LYS A 1042 -43.95 3.29 -31.76
C LYS A 1042 -44.90 3.06 -30.58
N GLU A 1043 -46.21 3.02 -30.82
CA GLU A 1043 -47.16 2.50 -29.83
C GLU A 1043 -46.72 1.08 -29.43
N SER A 1044 -46.64 0.86 -28.11
CA SER A 1044 -46.23 -0.38 -27.43
C SER A 1044 -46.87 -1.65 -27.97
#